data_AF-A0A359KPI8-F1
#
_entry.id   AF-A0A359KPI8-F1
#
_cell.length_a   1.000
_cell.length_b   1.000
_cell.length_c   1.000
_cell.angle_alpha   90.00
_cell.angle_beta   90.00
_cell.angle_gamma   90.00
#
_symmetry.space_group_name_H-M   'P 1'
#
loop_
_entity.id
_entity.type
_entity.pdbx_description
1 polymer ?
#
loop_
_entity_poly.entity_id
_entity_poly.type
_entity_poly.pdbx_seq_one_letter_code
_entity_poly.pdbx_strand_id
1 'polypeptide(L)'
;MRRATRLTHVVLVTFLLTITLSACGGSSEKTPTSNASPTTSSATTASPTTAPTTAPTKPAAQASPTAAMPTAPVASGPVEVDALWFSSDGTTAQGGTSRVKVSVQEKDSSDLRVGFFESEVGGSGQQWQAAGWMAVITASLLLSKNPSKYEFSFDVAGRIDGPSAGALMTAAVMAGYLGNDIKSDVTMTGTINPDGTIGPVGGIPQKLEGAAAAGKKTVLVPGGQRYDYDMVAGQSVDLVQAGQKLGIAVKLVPDIYTAYQELTGEKLPEPVSVGQASYPPAAFDKFRAGTTSWYANYQRERTAFTALPADIQSYRQGTIDVADNYASRADQFLAEGQVAAAYENSFQAAAMARVAREAAELDNIYASQGLDPLIQRLNASASALTRFDAVRQRLEAETPRTASDTIAIMEGFSSLSVAQGLVFQAEATIDSLKNATDPVEQDILNGIYRANYFYVYADQYLQLAQDQVSIGTGFGSSPTPDPAVLKTISDTLRRGAEANINYFEELVIAPFAQQYGVSADVAKGYFMQSDSGYLTAVAAVQGADSLAGQVIKPDAKSWVYLGSALTAYSQSASLIAKYYSLGARVDDSGYITSFDRQSSLADMLDLADQRAKTWVNSIADEDPIESLYYYDNARIFRTGNANDQLSALNAYWQSAILSATLSAFTGGIK
;
A
#
# COMPACT_ATOMS: atom_id res chain seq x y z
N MET A 1 -0.09 -16.37 43.00
CA MET A 1 -0.54 -14.97 43.24
C MET A 1 0.39 -13.92 42.65
N ARG A 2 1.66 -13.75 43.09
CA ARG A 2 2.56 -12.70 42.51
C ARG A 2 2.78 -12.77 40.99
N ARG A 3 2.86 -13.97 40.40
CA ARG A 3 3.01 -14.15 38.94
C ARG A 3 1.72 -13.88 38.16
N ALA A 4 0.56 -14.26 38.69
CA ALA A 4 -0.74 -13.94 38.11
C ALA A 4 -0.99 -12.42 38.09
N THR A 5 -0.64 -11.70 39.17
CA THR A 5 -0.73 -10.23 39.23
C THR A 5 0.25 -9.53 38.27
N ARG A 6 1.41 -10.13 37.98
CA ARG A 6 2.38 -9.63 36.98
C ARG A 6 1.94 -9.92 35.54
N LEU A 7 1.35 -11.08 35.28
CA LEU A 7 0.70 -11.39 33.99
C LEU A 7 -0.42 -10.38 33.72
N THR A 8 -1.22 -10.01 34.73
CA THR A 8 -2.21 -8.94 34.61
C THR A 8 -1.56 -7.61 34.22
N HIS A 9 -0.38 -7.25 34.74
CA HIS A 9 0.35 -6.01 34.38
C HIS A 9 1.04 -6.07 33.02
N VAL A 10 1.57 -7.22 32.61
CA VAL A 10 2.19 -7.41 31.28
C VAL A 10 1.10 -7.36 30.24
N VAL A 11 -0.01 -8.10 30.43
CA VAL A 11 -1.21 -7.96 29.61
C VAL A 11 -1.68 -6.52 29.67
N LEU A 12 -1.84 -5.89 30.84
CA LEU A 12 -2.21 -4.48 30.94
C LEU A 12 -1.17 -3.51 30.40
N VAL A 13 0.08 -3.84 30.05
CA VAL A 13 1.05 -2.90 29.46
C VAL A 13 1.23 -3.14 27.98
N THR A 14 1.12 -4.38 27.52
CA THR A 14 0.71 -4.65 26.13
C THR A 14 -0.68 -4.05 25.83
N PHE A 15 -1.50 -3.78 26.86
CA PHE A 15 -2.83 -3.15 26.79
C PHE A 15 -2.93 -1.78 27.53
N LEU A 16 -1.86 -1.21 28.08
CA LEU A 16 -1.80 0.18 28.61
C LEU A 16 -1.44 1.15 27.48
N LEU A 17 -1.26 0.56 26.28
CA LEU A 17 -1.90 0.96 25.04
C LEU A 17 -3.45 0.86 25.05
N THR A 18 -4.12 1.32 26.12
CA THR A 18 -5.58 1.25 26.35
C THR A 18 -6.40 1.88 25.20
N ILE A 19 -7.62 1.50 24.76
CA ILE A 19 -8.73 0.71 25.36
C ILE A 19 -9.88 0.48 24.33
N THR A 20 -10.56 -0.69 24.44
CA THR A 20 -11.99 -1.02 24.17
C THR A 20 -12.75 -0.59 22.90
N LEU A 21 -13.44 -1.59 22.32
CA LEU A 21 -14.84 -1.55 21.85
C LEU A 21 -15.25 -0.56 20.73
N SER A 22 -14.35 -0.11 19.88
CA SER A 22 -14.75 0.59 18.64
C SER A 22 -15.06 -0.33 17.46
N ALA A 23 -14.80 -1.64 17.58
CA ALA A 23 -15.10 -2.63 16.53
C ALA A 23 -16.58 -3.08 16.45
N CYS A 24 -17.46 -2.54 17.31
CA CYS A 24 -18.89 -2.81 17.30
C CYS A 24 -19.71 -1.50 17.44
N GLY A 25 -19.41 -0.50 16.63
CA GLY A 25 -20.15 0.77 16.58
C GLY A 25 -21.30 0.74 15.57
N GLY A 26 -22.35 -0.04 15.85
CA GLY A 26 -23.63 0.05 15.15
C GLY A 26 -24.72 0.43 16.15
N SER A 27 -24.94 1.73 16.36
CA SER A 27 -26.03 2.23 17.21
C SER A 27 -27.38 1.81 16.63
N SER A 28 -28.00 0.82 17.26
CA SER A 28 -29.39 0.41 16.99
C SER A 28 -30.35 1.33 17.74
N GLU A 29 -30.70 2.47 17.12
CA GLU A 29 -31.95 3.16 17.48
C GLU A 29 -33.10 2.48 16.74
N LYS A 30 -33.89 1.73 17.51
CA LYS A 30 -35.17 1.15 17.08
C LYS A 30 -36.19 2.27 16.84
N THR A 31 -36.72 2.37 15.63
CA THR A 31 -38.06 2.94 15.39
C THR A 31 -38.84 2.03 14.42
N PRO A 32 -40.14 1.74 14.65
CA PRO A 32 -40.83 0.60 14.04
C PRO A 32 -41.78 1.01 12.89
N THR A 33 -41.76 0.29 11.78
CA THR A 33 -42.87 0.21 10.79
C THR A 33 -42.77 -1.13 10.06
N SER A 34 -43.59 -2.12 10.41
CA SER A 34 -44.93 -2.45 9.90
C SER A 34 -44.94 -3.44 8.72
N ASN A 35 -45.30 -4.68 9.06
CA ASN A 35 -46.09 -5.67 8.30
C ASN A 35 -46.05 -5.70 6.76
N ALA A 36 -45.54 -6.82 6.24
CA ALA A 36 -46.25 -7.60 5.21
C ALA A 36 -45.86 -9.09 5.30
N SER A 37 -46.89 -9.94 5.42
CA SER A 37 -46.82 -11.41 5.51
C SER A 37 -46.48 -12.09 4.16
N PRO A 38 -46.09 -13.38 4.18
CA PRO A 38 -45.45 -14.05 3.05
C PRO A 38 -46.47 -14.69 2.10
N THR A 39 -46.20 -14.64 0.80
CA THR A 39 -46.89 -15.46 -0.19
C THR A 39 -46.02 -16.62 -0.64
N THR A 40 -46.56 -17.81 -0.39
CA THR A 40 -46.15 -19.14 -0.82
C THR A 40 -46.17 -19.34 -2.34
N SER A 41 -45.18 -20.04 -2.90
CA SER A 41 -45.41 -21.04 -3.97
C SER A 41 -44.21 -22.00 -4.01
N SER A 42 -44.34 -23.18 -3.41
CA SER A 42 -44.52 -24.47 -4.10
C SER A 42 -43.32 -24.91 -4.95
N ALA A 43 -42.55 -25.82 -4.36
CA ALA A 43 -41.57 -26.66 -5.02
C ALA A 43 -42.26 -27.62 -6.01
N THR A 44 -41.65 -27.78 -7.18
CA THR A 44 -41.90 -28.94 -8.04
C THR A 44 -40.56 -29.53 -8.47
N THR A 45 -40.38 -30.79 -8.13
CA THR A 45 -39.28 -31.69 -8.45
C THR A 45 -39.17 -31.98 -9.96
N ALA A 46 -37.96 -31.94 -10.52
CA ALA A 46 -37.59 -32.72 -11.70
C ALA A 46 -36.09 -33.07 -11.67
N SER A 47 -35.79 -34.37 -11.76
CA SER A 47 -34.45 -34.99 -11.85
C SER A 47 -33.83 -34.84 -13.26
N PRO A 48 -32.52 -35.12 -13.43
CA PRO A 48 -31.68 -34.48 -14.42
C PRO A 48 -31.68 -35.22 -15.77
N THR A 49 -31.53 -34.47 -16.86
CA THR A 49 -31.20 -35.02 -18.17
C THR A 49 -29.82 -34.52 -18.58
N THR A 50 -28.89 -35.45 -18.78
CA THR A 50 -27.53 -35.23 -19.29
C THR A 50 -27.55 -34.93 -20.78
N ALA A 51 -26.92 -33.83 -21.20
CA ALA A 51 -26.46 -33.61 -22.57
C ALA A 51 -25.13 -32.83 -22.54
N PRO A 52 -24.17 -33.14 -23.44
CA PRO A 52 -22.80 -32.66 -23.35
C PRO A 52 -22.66 -31.20 -23.84
N THR A 53 -22.13 -30.33 -22.99
CA THR A 53 -21.79 -28.96 -23.35
C THR A 53 -20.47 -28.95 -24.12
N THR A 54 -20.54 -28.67 -25.41
CA THR A 54 -19.38 -28.20 -26.18
C THR A 54 -19.21 -26.70 -25.87
N ALA A 55 -18.04 -26.33 -25.34
CA ALA A 55 -17.69 -24.94 -25.09
C ALA A 55 -17.52 -24.19 -26.43
N PRO A 56 -18.03 -22.95 -26.58
CA PRO A 56 -17.70 -22.15 -27.74
C PRO A 56 -16.24 -21.68 -27.63
N THR A 57 -15.43 -22.05 -28.61
CA THR A 57 -14.08 -21.52 -28.79
C THR A 57 -14.15 -20.02 -29.14
N LYS A 58 -13.45 -19.19 -28.35
CA LYS A 58 -13.23 -17.76 -28.60
C LYS A 58 -12.51 -17.60 -29.96
N PRO A 59 -12.96 -16.71 -30.87
CA PRO A 59 -12.27 -16.52 -32.14
C PRO A 59 -10.85 -15.98 -31.90
N ALA A 60 -9.88 -16.51 -32.63
CA ALA A 60 -8.53 -15.97 -32.66
C ALA A 60 -8.56 -14.51 -33.12
N ALA A 61 -8.03 -13.61 -32.31
CA ALA A 61 -7.97 -12.19 -32.59
C ALA A 61 -7.08 -11.92 -33.82
N GLN A 62 -7.66 -11.28 -34.84
CA GLN A 62 -6.88 -10.67 -35.92
C GLN A 62 -6.20 -9.42 -35.38
N ALA A 63 -4.87 -9.33 -35.59
CA ALA A 63 -4.07 -8.17 -35.23
C ALA A 63 -4.65 -6.89 -35.87
N SER A 64 -5.17 -5.99 -35.03
CA SER A 64 -5.50 -4.63 -35.44
C SER A 64 -4.25 -3.75 -35.37
N PRO A 65 -4.10 -2.76 -36.27
CA PRO A 65 -2.88 -1.96 -36.36
C PRO A 65 -2.71 -1.06 -35.12
N THR A 66 -1.56 -1.20 -34.46
CA THR A 66 -1.11 -0.40 -33.32
C THR A 66 -1.03 1.07 -33.72
N ALA A 67 -1.72 1.96 -33.00
CA ALA A 67 -1.46 3.39 -33.08
C ALA A 67 -0.08 3.64 -32.45
N ALA A 68 0.92 3.96 -33.27
CA ALA A 68 2.26 4.27 -32.77
C ALA A 68 2.25 5.59 -31.98
N MET A 69 2.86 5.58 -30.80
CA MET A 69 3.19 6.81 -30.07
C MET A 69 3.98 7.75 -31.00
N PRO A 70 3.65 9.05 -31.05
CA PRO A 70 4.49 10.00 -31.77
C PRO A 70 5.88 10.05 -31.11
N THR A 71 6.91 9.69 -31.87
CA THR A 71 8.31 9.92 -31.49
C THR A 71 8.62 11.40 -31.67
N ALA A 72 8.23 12.23 -30.70
CA ALA A 72 8.73 13.60 -30.61
C ALA A 72 10.19 13.57 -30.12
N PRO A 73 11.07 14.48 -30.59
CA PRO A 73 12.41 14.60 -30.05
C PRO A 73 12.34 14.97 -28.57
N VAL A 74 13.10 14.27 -27.72
CA VAL A 74 13.33 14.67 -26.32
C VAL A 74 13.78 16.14 -26.34
N ALA A 75 13.12 17.00 -25.56
CA ALA A 75 13.49 18.42 -25.48
C ALA A 75 14.99 18.55 -25.16
N SER A 76 15.71 19.37 -25.92
CA SER A 76 17.17 19.50 -25.80
C SER A 76 17.63 20.29 -24.55
N GLY A 77 16.71 20.67 -23.67
CA GLY A 77 16.96 21.44 -22.45
C GLY A 77 16.06 21.02 -21.27
N PRO A 78 16.39 21.46 -20.05
CA PRO A 78 15.60 21.16 -18.86
C PRO A 78 14.21 21.78 -18.94
N VAL A 79 13.21 21.06 -18.41
CA VAL A 79 11.86 21.59 -18.18
C VAL A 79 11.89 22.44 -16.91
N GLU A 80 11.50 23.71 -17.03
CA GLU A 80 11.47 24.63 -15.91
C GLU A 80 10.06 24.79 -15.34
N VAL A 81 9.92 24.60 -14.03
CA VAL A 81 8.67 24.79 -13.29
C VAL A 81 8.91 25.59 -12.02
N ASP A 82 7.88 26.25 -11.50
CA ASP A 82 7.97 27.03 -10.25
C ASP A 82 7.18 26.32 -9.14
N ALA A 83 7.89 25.59 -8.28
CA ALA A 83 7.30 24.86 -7.15
C ALA A 83 6.81 25.83 -6.06
N LEU A 84 5.57 25.63 -5.62
CA LEU A 84 4.97 26.43 -4.55
C LEU A 84 5.39 25.92 -3.17
N TRP A 85 5.83 26.81 -2.30
CA TRP A 85 6.16 26.49 -0.91
C TRP A 85 5.46 27.45 0.04
N PHE A 86 5.33 27.02 1.30
CA PHE A 86 4.95 27.88 2.41
C PHE A 86 5.82 27.58 3.63
N SER A 87 5.93 28.54 4.53
CA SER A 87 6.62 28.42 5.81
C SER A 87 5.79 29.12 6.88
N SER A 88 5.78 28.59 8.09
CA SER A 88 5.13 29.20 9.25
C SER A 88 5.93 28.97 10.52
N ASP A 89 5.98 29.97 11.39
CA ASP A 89 6.51 29.87 12.75
C ASP A 89 5.41 29.72 13.82
N GLY A 90 4.16 29.48 13.39
CA GLY A 90 2.97 29.41 14.24
C GLY A 90 2.32 30.77 14.55
N THR A 91 2.98 31.89 14.24
CA THR A 91 2.43 33.25 14.40
C THR A 91 2.30 33.99 13.07
N THR A 92 3.21 33.73 12.15
CA THR A 92 3.23 34.23 10.79
C THR A 92 3.30 33.05 9.83
N ALA A 93 2.77 33.25 8.63
CA ALA A 93 2.98 32.33 7.53
C ALA A 93 3.23 33.13 6.26
N GLN A 94 4.11 32.61 5.41
CA GLN A 94 4.44 33.18 4.13
C GLN A 94 4.50 32.08 3.08
N GLY A 95 4.22 32.44 1.82
CA GLY A 95 4.41 31.55 0.69
C GLY A 95 5.29 32.17 -0.38
N GLY A 96 5.77 31.31 -1.27
CA GLY A 96 6.64 31.72 -2.36
C GLY A 96 6.73 30.65 -3.44
N THR A 97 7.59 30.91 -4.40
CA THR A 97 7.91 29.99 -5.49
C THR A 97 9.40 29.71 -5.53
N SER A 98 9.78 28.47 -5.79
CA SER A 98 11.16 28.08 -6.09
C SER A 98 11.23 27.53 -7.50
N ARG A 99 12.15 28.08 -8.31
CA ARG A 99 12.42 27.55 -9.65
C ARG A 99 13.04 26.17 -9.51
N VAL A 100 12.48 25.21 -10.23
CA VAL A 100 12.96 23.83 -10.34
C VAL A 100 13.25 23.55 -11.80
N LYS A 101 14.43 22.99 -12.07
CA LYS A 101 14.80 22.50 -13.39
C LYS A 101 14.82 20.98 -13.36
N VAL A 102 13.97 20.37 -14.18
CA VAL A 102 13.88 18.92 -14.34
C VAL A 102 14.50 18.56 -15.68
N SER A 103 15.60 17.79 -15.66
CA SER A 103 16.20 17.27 -16.89
C SER A 103 15.87 15.79 -17.05
N VAL A 104 15.55 15.40 -18.28
CA VAL A 104 15.38 14.00 -18.69
C VAL A 104 16.26 13.79 -19.92
N GLN A 105 17.35 13.06 -19.77
CA GLN A 105 18.34 12.87 -20.85
C GLN A 105 18.49 11.39 -21.17
N GLU A 106 18.40 11.01 -22.44
CA GLU A 106 18.69 9.64 -22.84
C GLU A 106 20.16 9.28 -22.58
N LYS A 107 20.39 8.03 -22.21
CA LYS A 107 21.73 7.48 -21.96
C LYS A 107 21.85 6.04 -22.43
N ASP A 108 23.08 5.65 -22.74
CA ASP A 108 23.40 4.31 -23.24
C ASP A 108 23.55 3.24 -22.13
N SER A 109 23.67 3.66 -20.86
CA SER A 109 23.75 2.75 -19.70
C SER A 109 22.37 2.17 -19.32
N SER A 110 22.37 1.00 -18.67
CA SER A 110 21.17 0.34 -18.13
C SER A 110 20.83 0.69 -16.67
N ASP A 111 21.61 1.55 -16.00
CA ASP A 111 21.42 1.83 -14.58
C ASP A 111 20.50 3.03 -14.35
N LEU A 112 19.47 2.90 -13.52
CA LEU A 112 18.65 4.05 -13.17
C LEU A 112 19.46 5.09 -12.38
N ARG A 113 19.46 6.34 -12.86
CA ARG A 113 20.14 7.48 -12.22
C ARG A 113 19.18 8.64 -12.03
N VAL A 114 19.01 9.04 -10.77
CA VAL A 114 18.25 10.23 -10.37
C VAL A 114 19.18 11.08 -9.51
N GLY A 115 19.44 12.30 -9.94
CA GLY A 115 20.30 13.26 -9.24
C GLY A 115 19.49 14.41 -8.65
N PHE A 116 19.86 14.81 -7.44
CA PHE A 116 19.33 15.99 -6.77
C PHE A 116 20.46 17.00 -6.63
N PHE A 117 20.25 18.20 -7.17
CA PHE A 117 21.20 19.28 -7.16
C PHE A 117 20.64 20.42 -6.32
N GLU A 118 21.47 20.94 -5.42
CA GLU A 118 21.11 22.02 -4.51
C GLU A 118 22.08 23.19 -4.67
N SER A 119 21.55 24.39 -4.55
CA SER A 119 22.31 25.64 -4.55
C SER A 119 22.73 26.09 -3.15
N GLU A 120 22.13 25.50 -2.12
CA GLU A 120 22.40 25.74 -0.70
C GLU A 120 22.72 24.41 -0.02
N VAL A 121 23.67 24.39 0.92
CA VAL A 121 24.03 23.15 1.65
C VAL A 121 22.83 22.64 2.46
N GLY A 122 22.38 21.42 2.15
CA GLY A 122 21.17 20.83 2.70
C GLY A 122 19.89 21.54 2.22
N GLY A 123 19.94 22.16 1.04
CA GLY A 123 18.83 22.86 0.42
C GLY A 123 17.77 21.93 -0.18
N SER A 124 18.12 20.67 -0.44
CA SER A 124 17.20 19.63 -0.90
C SER A 124 16.88 18.62 0.21
N GLY A 125 15.79 18.84 0.94
CA GLY A 125 15.37 17.96 2.04
C GLY A 125 14.94 16.55 1.60
N GLN A 126 14.89 15.60 2.53
CA GLN A 126 14.56 14.20 2.24
C GLN A 126 13.16 14.02 1.65
N GLN A 127 12.20 14.85 2.07
CA GLN A 127 10.83 14.79 1.55
C GLN A 127 10.77 15.27 0.09
N TRP A 128 11.56 16.29 -0.25
CA TRP A 128 11.73 16.75 -1.63
C TRP A 128 12.35 15.66 -2.51
N GLN A 129 13.41 15.01 -2.04
CA GLN A 129 14.08 13.93 -2.78
C GLN A 129 13.14 12.73 -3.01
N ALA A 130 12.36 12.33 -2.00
CA ALA A 130 11.36 11.29 -2.14
C ALA A 130 10.30 11.63 -3.21
N ALA A 131 9.80 12.87 -3.22
CA ALA A 131 8.86 13.32 -4.24
C ALA A 131 9.45 13.32 -5.66
N GLY A 132 10.74 13.60 -5.83
CA GLY A 132 11.42 13.45 -7.12
C GLY A 132 11.55 12.00 -7.58
N TRP A 133 11.82 11.07 -6.66
CA TRP A 133 11.78 9.63 -6.97
C TRP A 133 10.39 9.17 -7.39
N MET A 134 9.36 9.58 -6.64
CA MET A 134 7.96 9.28 -7.00
C MET A 134 7.61 9.86 -8.37
N ALA A 135 8.06 11.08 -8.69
CA ALA A 135 7.84 11.71 -9.98
C ALA A 135 8.41 10.88 -11.14
N VAL A 136 9.64 10.38 -11.01
CA VAL A 136 10.25 9.49 -12.01
C VAL A 136 9.43 8.21 -12.15
N ILE A 137 9.14 7.53 -11.04
CA ILE A 137 8.42 6.24 -11.03
C ILE A 137 7.04 6.37 -11.67
N THR A 138 6.22 7.30 -11.19
CA THR A 138 4.85 7.48 -11.66
C THR A 138 4.83 7.94 -13.12
N ALA A 139 5.73 8.86 -13.53
CA ALA A 139 5.82 9.27 -14.94
C ALA A 139 6.22 8.11 -15.85
N SER A 140 7.22 7.31 -15.46
CA SER A 140 7.69 6.18 -16.25
C SER A 140 6.64 5.08 -16.37
N LEU A 141 5.96 4.72 -15.27
CA LEU A 141 4.93 3.68 -15.27
C LEU A 141 3.73 4.10 -16.14
N LEU A 142 3.22 5.31 -15.95
CA LEU A 142 2.02 5.78 -16.67
C LEU A 142 2.29 5.99 -18.17
N LEU A 143 3.52 6.34 -18.56
CA LEU A 143 3.93 6.45 -19.97
C LEU A 143 4.52 5.16 -20.55
N SER A 144 4.59 4.08 -19.77
CA SER A 144 5.26 2.83 -20.16
C SER A 144 6.69 3.04 -20.68
N LYS A 145 7.42 4.01 -20.11
CA LYS A 145 8.82 4.31 -20.46
C LYS A 145 9.78 3.52 -19.56
N ASN A 146 10.89 3.07 -20.12
CA ASN A 146 11.97 2.45 -19.35
C ASN A 146 12.87 3.54 -18.74
N PRO A 147 12.80 3.83 -17.43
CA PRO A 147 13.60 4.90 -16.82
C PRO A 147 15.10 4.60 -16.80
N SER A 148 15.53 3.34 -16.90
CA SER A 148 16.95 3.00 -16.98
C SER A 148 17.64 3.55 -18.24
N LYS A 149 16.87 3.91 -19.28
CA LYS A 149 17.37 4.54 -20.52
C LYS A 149 17.61 6.04 -20.38
N TYR A 150 17.32 6.61 -19.21
CA TYR A 150 17.40 8.05 -18.97
C TYR A 150 18.20 8.37 -17.71
N GLU A 151 18.78 9.55 -17.69
CA GLU A 151 19.27 10.23 -16.50
C GLU A 151 18.29 11.35 -16.14
N PHE A 152 17.87 11.38 -14.88
CA PHE A 152 16.99 12.40 -14.34
C PHE A 152 17.77 13.31 -13.42
N SER A 153 17.54 14.61 -13.51
CA SER A 153 18.03 15.56 -12.51
C SER A 153 16.97 16.53 -12.07
N PHE A 154 16.98 16.85 -10.78
CA PHE A 154 16.17 17.87 -10.15
C PHE A 154 17.11 18.90 -9.54
N ASP A 155 17.15 20.10 -10.13
CA ASP A 155 17.91 21.24 -9.62
C ASP A 155 16.93 22.24 -9.01
N VAL A 156 17.15 22.62 -7.75
CA VAL A 156 16.31 23.57 -7.03
C VAL A 156 17.10 24.75 -6.46
N ALA A 157 16.52 25.94 -6.63
CA ALA A 157 17.02 27.17 -6.04
C ALA A 157 16.60 27.32 -4.57
N GLY A 158 17.56 27.60 -3.69
CA GLY A 158 17.33 27.87 -2.27
C GLY A 158 17.12 26.62 -1.43
N ARG A 159 16.39 26.76 -0.32
CA ARG A 159 16.04 25.66 0.61
C ARG A 159 14.59 25.27 0.41
N ILE A 160 14.36 24.02 0.04
CA ILE A 160 13.02 23.44 -0.12
C ILE A 160 12.95 22.09 0.58
N ASP A 161 11.80 21.83 1.20
CA ASP A 161 11.45 20.50 1.64
C ASP A 161 9.93 20.32 1.59
N GLY A 162 9.48 19.07 1.56
CA GLY A 162 8.07 18.68 1.52
C GLY A 162 7.66 18.02 0.21
N PRO A 163 6.73 17.04 0.24
CA PRO A 163 6.32 16.30 -0.96
C PRO A 163 5.32 17.06 -1.84
N SER A 164 4.95 18.29 -1.48
CA SER A 164 3.83 19.03 -2.09
C SER A 164 4.03 19.52 -3.52
N ALA A 165 5.20 19.27 -4.11
CA ALA A 165 5.48 19.47 -5.53
C ALA A 165 5.55 18.17 -6.32
N GLY A 166 5.25 17.02 -5.71
CA GLY A 166 5.35 15.71 -6.36
C GLY A 166 4.59 15.63 -7.68
N ALA A 167 3.36 16.13 -7.73
CA ALA A 167 2.58 16.16 -8.97
C ALA A 167 3.17 17.12 -10.03
N LEU A 168 3.67 18.29 -9.62
CA LEU A 168 4.35 19.24 -10.52
C LEU A 168 5.62 18.63 -11.13
N MET A 169 6.44 17.99 -10.30
CA MET A 169 7.64 17.29 -10.73
C MET A 169 7.32 16.12 -11.65
N THR A 170 6.24 15.38 -11.38
CA THR A 170 5.77 14.29 -12.25
C THR A 170 5.42 14.81 -13.63
N ALA A 171 4.65 15.91 -13.70
CA ALA A 171 4.30 16.54 -14.97
C ALA A 171 5.55 17.06 -15.72
N ALA A 172 6.54 17.59 -15.01
CA ALA A 172 7.80 18.03 -15.60
C ALA A 172 8.65 16.87 -16.15
N VAL A 173 8.69 15.73 -15.46
CA VAL A 173 9.33 14.51 -15.98
C VAL A 173 8.61 14.01 -17.24
N MET A 174 7.27 13.96 -17.23
CA MET A 174 6.47 13.59 -18.40
C MET A 174 6.71 14.54 -19.59
N ALA A 175 6.79 15.84 -19.33
CA ALA A 175 7.08 16.85 -20.33
C ALA A 175 8.49 16.66 -20.92
N GLY A 176 9.48 16.35 -20.07
CA GLY A 176 10.83 16.02 -20.51
C GLY A 176 10.89 14.77 -21.38
N TYR A 177 10.11 13.73 -21.04
CA TYR A 177 10.00 12.52 -21.88
C TYR A 177 9.38 12.79 -23.25
N LEU A 178 8.40 13.68 -23.31
CA LEU A 178 7.59 13.92 -24.51
C LEU A 178 8.06 15.13 -25.33
N GLY A 179 9.06 15.87 -24.82
CA GLY A 179 9.57 17.08 -25.46
C GLY A 179 8.59 18.24 -25.43
N ASN A 180 7.72 18.31 -24.41
CA ASN A 180 6.72 19.38 -24.26
C ASN A 180 7.22 20.47 -23.30
N ASP A 181 6.74 21.70 -23.52
CA ASP A 181 6.97 22.82 -22.62
C ASP A 181 5.84 22.96 -21.60
N ILE A 182 6.17 23.46 -20.40
CA ILE A 182 5.17 23.85 -19.39
C ILE A 182 4.96 25.37 -19.47
N LYS A 183 3.70 25.80 -19.45
CA LYS A 183 3.31 27.22 -19.49
C LYS A 183 3.89 27.96 -18.29
N SER A 184 4.60 29.06 -18.56
CA SER A 184 5.30 29.83 -17.54
C SER A 184 4.38 30.58 -16.57
N ASP A 185 3.11 30.77 -16.92
CA ASP A 185 2.09 31.44 -16.09
C ASP A 185 1.18 30.47 -15.33
N VAL A 186 1.39 29.16 -15.48
CA VAL A 186 0.68 28.09 -14.75
C VAL A 186 1.64 27.42 -13.77
N THR A 187 1.14 27.07 -12.59
CA THR A 187 1.85 26.22 -11.62
C THR A 187 0.85 25.39 -10.83
N MET A 188 1.32 24.47 -9.98
CA MET A 188 0.47 23.63 -9.16
C MET A 188 1.09 23.25 -7.82
N THR A 189 0.26 22.71 -6.94
CA THR A 189 0.68 22.00 -5.74
C THR A 189 -0.15 20.74 -5.54
N GLY A 190 0.43 19.73 -4.91
CA GLY A 190 -0.18 18.42 -4.69
C GLY A 190 0.88 17.33 -4.55
N THR A 191 0.66 16.37 -3.66
CA THR A 191 1.43 15.12 -3.67
C THR A 191 1.02 14.29 -4.89
N ILE A 192 1.84 13.33 -5.29
CA ILE A 192 1.50 12.37 -6.34
C ILE A 192 1.30 11.00 -5.69
N ASN A 193 0.16 10.37 -5.94
CA ASN A 193 -0.12 9.02 -5.47
C ASN A 193 0.34 7.98 -6.51
N PRO A 194 0.55 6.70 -6.12
CA PRO A 194 1.04 5.66 -7.02
C PRO A 194 0.24 5.46 -8.32
N ASP A 195 -1.06 5.75 -8.30
CA ASP A 195 -1.98 5.58 -9.42
C ASP A 195 -2.11 6.83 -10.32
N GLY A 196 -1.32 7.88 -10.04
CA GLY A 196 -1.35 9.15 -10.75
C GLY A 196 -2.39 10.15 -10.25
N THR A 197 -3.17 9.83 -9.21
CA THR A 197 -4.05 10.79 -8.55
C THR A 197 -3.26 11.81 -7.73
N ILE A 198 -3.81 13.00 -7.57
CA ILE A 198 -3.14 14.11 -6.87
C ILE A 198 -3.67 14.19 -5.44
N GLY A 199 -2.76 14.06 -4.46
CA GLY A 199 -3.11 14.07 -3.05
C GLY A 199 -3.09 15.46 -2.39
N PRO A 200 -3.81 15.63 -1.27
CA PRO A 200 -3.95 16.90 -0.57
C PRO A 200 -2.65 17.36 0.10
N VAL A 201 -2.52 18.67 0.27
CA VAL A 201 -1.32 19.33 0.84
C VAL A 201 -1.71 20.49 1.77
N GLY A 202 -0.80 20.94 2.64
CA GLY A 202 -1.05 22.11 3.49
C GLY A 202 -0.62 23.45 2.87
N GLY A 203 -1.14 24.53 3.45
CA GLY A 203 -0.68 25.91 3.26
C GLY A 203 -1.00 26.49 1.89
N ILE A 204 -2.10 26.05 1.26
CA ILE A 204 -2.47 26.51 -0.08
C ILE A 204 -2.79 28.01 -0.11
N PRO A 205 -3.46 28.63 0.88
CA PRO A 205 -3.68 30.08 0.89
C PRO A 205 -2.38 30.89 0.74
N GLN A 206 -1.35 30.57 1.54
CA GLN A 206 -0.04 31.23 1.45
C GLN A 206 0.66 30.92 0.12
N LYS A 207 0.54 29.68 -0.39
CA LYS A 207 1.06 29.33 -1.72
C LYS A 207 0.42 30.16 -2.84
N LEU A 208 -0.88 30.46 -2.76
CA LEU A 208 -1.57 31.33 -3.71
C LEU A 208 -1.01 32.76 -3.66
N GLU A 209 -0.75 33.31 -2.48
CA GLU A 209 -0.11 34.62 -2.33
C GLU A 209 1.29 34.63 -2.97
N GLY A 210 2.09 33.60 -2.70
CA GLY A 210 3.41 33.42 -3.31
C GLY A 210 3.33 33.31 -4.84
N ALA A 211 2.38 32.55 -5.36
CA ALA A 211 2.14 32.43 -6.80
C ALA A 211 1.74 33.77 -7.43
N ALA A 212 0.91 34.57 -6.74
CA ALA A 212 0.48 35.88 -7.22
C ALA A 212 1.66 36.85 -7.29
N ALA A 213 2.50 36.86 -6.25
CA ALA A 213 3.73 37.65 -6.20
C ALA A 213 4.73 37.26 -7.30
N ALA A 214 4.79 35.97 -7.65
CA ALA A 214 5.58 35.46 -8.76
C ALA A 214 4.93 35.66 -10.15
N GLY A 215 3.78 36.33 -10.23
CA GLY A 215 3.11 36.68 -11.49
C GLY A 215 2.33 35.53 -12.16
N LYS A 216 2.09 34.42 -11.45
CA LYS A 216 1.31 33.28 -11.96
C LYS A 216 -0.15 33.70 -12.18
N LYS A 217 -0.76 33.14 -13.22
CA LYS A 217 -2.16 33.41 -13.61
C LYS A 217 -3.08 32.25 -13.28
N THR A 218 -2.56 31.03 -13.28
CA THR A 218 -3.32 29.84 -12.92
C THR A 218 -2.56 29.00 -11.90
N VAL A 219 -3.25 28.57 -10.85
CA VAL A 219 -2.73 27.60 -9.87
C VAL A 219 -3.63 26.38 -9.86
N LEU A 220 -3.05 25.21 -10.14
CA LEU A 220 -3.75 23.94 -10.04
C LEU A 220 -3.60 23.40 -8.60
N VAL A 221 -4.72 22.95 -8.03
CA VAL A 221 -4.78 22.40 -6.66
C VAL A 221 -5.43 21.02 -6.70
N PRO A 222 -5.21 20.15 -5.68
CA PRO A 222 -5.77 18.80 -5.68
C PRO A 222 -7.30 18.79 -5.84
N GLY A 223 -7.81 17.85 -6.63
CA GLY A 223 -9.22 17.75 -7.01
C GLY A 223 -10.19 17.76 -5.83
N GLY A 224 -9.83 17.04 -4.77
CA GLY A 224 -10.59 16.92 -3.51
C GLY A 224 -10.26 17.97 -2.45
N GLN A 225 -9.66 19.10 -2.84
CA GLN A 225 -9.20 20.10 -1.88
C GLN A 225 -9.58 21.52 -2.33
N ARG A 226 -10.89 21.81 -2.43
CA ARG A 226 -11.38 23.18 -2.66
C ARG A 226 -11.17 24.09 -1.46
N TYR A 227 -11.24 23.51 -0.27
CA TYR A 227 -11.08 24.21 0.99
C TYR A 227 -9.77 23.78 1.62
N ASP A 228 -9.02 24.74 2.16
CA ASP A 228 -7.85 24.48 3.00
C ASP A 228 -7.93 25.31 4.27
N TYR A 229 -7.17 24.91 5.29
CA TYR A 229 -7.12 25.64 6.55
C TYR A 229 -6.02 26.70 6.51
N ASP A 230 -6.39 27.96 6.70
CA ASP A 230 -5.43 29.03 6.88
C ASP A 230 -4.96 29.05 8.34
N MET A 231 -3.70 28.67 8.54
CA MET A 231 -3.10 28.55 9.88
C MET A 231 -2.92 29.88 10.59
N VAL A 232 -2.85 31.00 9.86
CA VAL A 232 -2.71 32.35 10.45
C VAL A 232 -4.08 32.91 10.79
N ALA A 233 -5.04 32.79 9.87
CA ALA A 233 -6.40 33.28 10.09
C ALA A 233 -7.24 32.35 10.99
N GLY A 234 -6.78 31.12 11.22
CA GLY A 234 -7.46 30.13 12.06
C GLY A 234 -8.81 29.67 11.51
N GLN A 235 -8.98 29.68 10.18
CA GLN A 235 -10.26 29.40 9.53
C GLN A 235 -10.11 28.67 8.19
N SER A 236 -11.18 28.00 7.77
CA SER A 236 -11.26 27.39 6.44
C SER A 236 -11.41 28.46 5.35
N VAL A 237 -10.70 28.28 4.24
CA VAL A 237 -10.67 29.19 3.09
C VAL A 237 -11.11 28.47 1.83
N ASP A 238 -12.08 29.02 1.09
CA ASP A 238 -12.39 28.60 -0.28
C ASP A 238 -11.28 29.08 -1.22
N LEU A 239 -10.47 28.16 -1.70
CA LEU A 239 -9.28 28.46 -2.51
C LEU A 239 -9.63 29.11 -3.84
N VAL A 240 -10.81 28.81 -4.41
CA VAL A 240 -11.26 29.44 -5.66
C VAL A 240 -11.53 30.92 -5.42
N GLN A 241 -12.19 31.26 -4.32
CA GLN A 241 -12.46 32.66 -3.97
C GLN A 241 -11.18 33.39 -3.55
N ALA A 242 -10.29 32.73 -2.82
CA ALA A 242 -9.00 33.30 -2.45
C ALA A 242 -8.15 33.62 -3.68
N GLY A 243 -8.05 32.68 -4.62
CA GLY A 243 -7.37 32.89 -5.90
C GLY A 243 -7.95 34.07 -6.68
N GLN A 244 -9.28 34.15 -6.80
CA GLN A 244 -9.94 35.26 -7.50
C GLN A 244 -9.58 36.64 -6.91
N LYS A 245 -9.51 36.76 -5.59
CA LYS A 245 -9.09 38.00 -4.91
C LYS A 245 -7.64 38.38 -5.22
N LEU A 246 -6.79 37.39 -5.49
CA LEU A 246 -5.38 37.55 -5.85
C LEU A 246 -5.16 37.67 -7.37
N GLY A 247 -6.22 37.64 -8.19
CA GLY A 247 -6.11 37.64 -9.65
C GLY A 247 -5.59 36.33 -10.24
N ILE A 248 -5.73 35.22 -9.51
CA ILE A 248 -5.34 33.86 -9.91
C ILE A 248 -6.59 33.04 -10.23
N ALA A 249 -6.59 32.33 -11.36
CA ALA A 249 -7.52 31.25 -11.62
C ALA A 249 -7.08 29.98 -10.88
N VAL A 250 -7.86 29.53 -9.89
CA VAL A 250 -7.62 28.25 -9.21
C VAL A 250 -8.42 27.15 -9.88
N LYS A 251 -7.73 26.09 -10.32
CA LYS A 251 -8.35 24.91 -10.95
C LYS A 251 -8.11 23.67 -10.11
N LEU A 252 -9.17 22.91 -9.85
CA LEU A 252 -9.09 21.64 -9.15
C LEU A 252 -8.76 20.53 -10.14
N VAL A 253 -7.67 19.81 -9.91
CA VAL A 253 -7.19 18.73 -10.80
C VAL A 253 -7.13 17.40 -10.04
N PRO A 254 -7.89 16.37 -10.46
CA PRO A 254 -7.95 15.10 -9.72
C PRO A 254 -6.70 14.23 -9.90
N ASP A 255 -6.02 14.37 -11.03
CA ASP A 255 -4.95 13.50 -11.46
C ASP A 255 -3.93 14.19 -12.36
N ILE A 256 -2.84 13.48 -12.62
CA ILE A 256 -1.74 13.94 -13.44
C ILE A 256 -2.13 14.15 -14.91
N TYR A 257 -3.14 13.43 -15.42
CA TYR A 257 -3.63 13.58 -16.80
C TYR A 257 -4.26 14.95 -17.01
N THR A 258 -5.17 15.33 -16.12
CA THR A 258 -5.81 16.65 -16.12
C THR A 258 -4.79 17.74 -15.86
N ALA A 259 -3.88 17.54 -14.89
CA ALA A 259 -2.85 18.53 -14.56
C ALA A 259 -1.87 18.75 -15.73
N TYR A 260 -1.44 17.69 -16.40
CA TYR A 260 -0.54 17.78 -17.55
C TYR A 260 -1.17 18.58 -18.70
N GLN A 261 -2.44 18.32 -19.00
CA GLN A 261 -3.17 19.07 -20.03
C GLN A 261 -3.29 20.55 -19.69
N GLU A 262 -3.53 20.87 -18.42
CA GLU A 262 -3.57 22.27 -17.98
C GLU A 262 -2.20 22.95 -18.04
N LEU A 263 -1.13 22.25 -17.63
CA LEU A 263 0.24 22.76 -17.62
C LEU A 263 0.84 22.94 -19.02
N THR A 264 0.57 22.03 -19.95
CA THR A 264 1.24 21.99 -21.27
C THR A 264 0.31 22.38 -22.42
N GLY A 265 -1.00 22.13 -22.29
CA GLY A 265 -1.96 22.19 -23.40
C GLY A 265 -2.13 20.86 -24.15
N GLU A 266 -1.27 19.87 -23.87
CA GLU A 266 -1.23 18.58 -24.56
C GLU A 266 -1.92 17.48 -23.75
N LYS A 267 -2.42 16.45 -24.42
CA LYS A 267 -3.05 15.31 -23.74
C LYS A 267 -2.09 14.13 -23.63
N LEU A 268 -2.08 13.49 -22.46
CA LEU A 268 -1.41 12.23 -22.25
C LEU A 268 -2.27 11.07 -22.76
N PRO A 269 -1.65 9.93 -23.16
CA PRO A 269 -2.39 8.70 -23.41
C PRO A 269 -2.99 8.19 -22.09
N GLU A 270 -4.29 7.90 -22.09
CA GLU A 270 -5.02 7.41 -20.93
C GLU A 270 -5.47 5.95 -21.13
N PRO A 271 -5.49 5.12 -20.07
CA PRO A 271 -6.08 3.80 -20.15
C PRO A 271 -7.58 3.92 -20.47
N VAL A 272 -8.03 3.24 -21.52
CA VAL A 272 -9.44 3.20 -21.90
C VAL A 272 -10.03 1.88 -21.44
N SER A 273 -11.15 1.95 -20.71
CA SER A 273 -11.92 0.76 -20.37
C SER A 273 -12.48 0.12 -21.63
N VAL A 274 -12.14 -1.16 -21.85
CA VAL A 274 -12.53 -1.94 -23.04
C VAL A 274 -13.55 -3.03 -22.71
N GLY A 275 -13.97 -3.13 -21.45
CA GLY A 275 -14.97 -4.10 -20.98
C GLY A 275 -15.15 -4.04 -19.46
N GLN A 276 -15.71 -5.10 -18.89
CA GLN A 276 -15.78 -5.29 -17.45
C GLN A 276 -15.05 -6.60 -17.09
N ALA A 277 -13.90 -6.49 -16.45
CA ALA A 277 -13.17 -7.63 -15.94
C ALA A 277 -13.97 -8.33 -14.83
N SER A 278 -13.88 -9.65 -14.80
CA SER A 278 -14.56 -10.49 -13.82
C SER A 278 -13.78 -11.78 -13.63
N TYR A 279 -13.90 -12.41 -12.47
CA TYR A 279 -13.26 -13.69 -12.23
C TYR A 279 -13.77 -14.78 -13.20
N PRO A 280 -12.87 -15.48 -13.90
CA PRO A 280 -13.22 -16.73 -14.58
C PRO A 280 -13.77 -17.74 -13.56
N PRO A 281 -14.70 -18.64 -13.94
CA PRO A 281 -15.29 -19.62 -13.02
C PRO A 281 -14.24 -20.45 -12.27
N ALA A 282 -13.14 -20.82 -12.92
CA ALA A 282 -12.07 -21.58 -12.27
C ALA A 282 -11.28 -20.74 -11.25
N ALA A 283 -11.11 -19.43 -11.45
CA ALA A 283 -10.49 -18.55 -10.44
C ALA A 283 -11.44 -18.38 -9.23
N PHE A 284 -12.73 -18.19 -9.50
CA PHE A 284 -13.77 -18.14 -8.47
C PHE A 284 -13.78 -19.40 -7.59
N ASP A 285 -13.70 -20.59 -8.21
CA ASP A 285 -13.63 -21.87 -7.51
C ASP A 285 -12.38 -21.99 -6.63
N LYS A 286 -11.24 -21.50 -7.11
CA LYS A 286 -9.99 -21.47 -6.34
C LYS A 286 -10.08 -20.56 -5.11
N PHE A 287 -10.64 -19.36 -5.24
CA PHE A 287 -10.87 -18.48 -4.07
C PHE A 287 -11.81 -19.12 -3.05
N ARG A 288 -12.89 -19.77 -3.49
CA ARG A 288 -13.81 -20.49 -2.61
C ARG A 288 -13.13 -21.66 -1.89
N ALA A 289 -12.28 -22.41 -2.59
CA ALA A 289 -11.49 -23.49 -1.98
C ALA A 289 -10.49 -22.93 -0.94
N GLY A 290 -9.81 -21.83 -1.26
CA GLY A 290 -8.93 -21.12 -0.33
C GLY A 290 -9.68 -20.64 0.92
N THR A 291 -10.86 -20.05 0.73
CA THR A 291 -11.74 -19.62 1.84
C THR A 291 -12.07 -20.79 2.77
N THR A 292 -12.43 -21.94 2.21
CA THR A 292 -12.74 -23.16 2.97
C THR A 292 -11.52 -23.64 3.78
N SER A 293 -10.33 -23.60 3.17
CA SER A 293 -9.07 -23.99 3.83
C SER A 293 -8.75 -23.08 5.01
N TRP A 294 -8.80 -21.76 4.82
CA TRP A 294 -8.53 -20.79 5.87
C TRP A 294 -9.57 -20.83 7.00
N TYR A 295 -10.85 -21.00 6.67
CA TYR A 295 -11.90 -21.14 7.66
C TYR A 295 -11.70 -22.41 8.52
N ALA A 296 -11.26 -23.51 7.93
CA ALA A 296 -10.91 -24.72 8.67
C ALA A 296 -9.70 -24.51 9.61
N ASN A 297 -8.72 -23.69 9.20
CA ASN A 297 -7.62 -23.29 10.07
C ASN A 297 -8.13 -22.44 11.24
N TYR A 298 -8.95 -21.42 10.98
CA TYR A 298 -9.61 -20.62 12.03
C TYR A 298 -10.31 -21.51 13.07
N GLN A 299 -11.14 -22.46 12.62
CA GLN A 299 -11.85 -23.37 13.53
C GLN A 299 -10.90 -24.20 14.39
N ARG A 300 -9.78 -24.66 13.82
CA ARG A 300 -8.75 -25.43 14.55
C ARG A 300 -8.09 -24.58 15.63
N GLU A 301 -7.64 -23.38 15.27
CA GLU A 301 -6.97 -22.45 16.20
C GLU A 301 -7.91 -22.03 17.33
N ARG A 302 -9.17 -21.70 16.99
CA ARG A 302 -10.21 -21.35 17.96
C ARG A 302 -10.53 -22.52 18.90
N THR A 303 -10.67 -23.73 18.38
CA THR A 303 -10.92 -24.93 19.20
C THR A 303 -9.77 -25.17 20.17
N ALA A 304 -8.52 -25.08 19.69
CA ALA A 304 -7.34 -25.22 20.53
C ALA A 304 -7.25 -24.12 21.61
N PHE A 305 -7.63 -22.88 21.30
CA PHE A 305 -7.73 -21.81 22.29
C PHE A 305 -8.73 -22.15 23.41
N THR A 306 -9.92 -22.65 23.05
CA THR A 306 -10.95 -23.00 24.05
C THR A 306 -10.57 -24.19 24.95
N ALA A 307 -9.55 -24.96 24.58
CA ALA A 307 -9.02 -26.05 25.39
C ALA A 307 -8.03 -25.59 26.47
N LEU A 308 -7.59 -24.32 26.43
CA LEU A 308 -6.70 -23.73 27.45
C LEU A 308 -7.47 -23.42 28.75
N PRO A 309 -6.79 -23.19 29.89
CA PRO A 309 -7.45 -22.79 31.14
C PRO A 309 -8.26 -21.49 30.99
N ALA A 310 -9.46 -21.43 31.59
CA ALA A 310 -10.39 -20.30 31.43
C ALA A 310 -9.85 -18.96 31.92
N ASP A 311 -9.03 -18.96 32.97
CA ASP A 311 -8.34 -17.77 33.48
C ASP A 311 -7.31 -17.24 32.47
N ILE A 312 -6.64 -18.12 31.73
CA ILE A 312 -5.73 -17.75 30.64
C ILE A 312 -6.51 -17.22 29.43
N GLN A 313 -7.60 -17.88 29.04
CA GLN A 313 -8.45 -17.45 27.91
C GLN A 313 -8.89 -15.98 28.08
N SER A 314 -9.24 -15.58 29.31
CA SER A 314 -9.75 -14.24 29.59
C SER A 314 -8.83 -13.10 29.15
N TYR A 315 -7.51 -13.31 29.10
CA TYR A 315 -6.54 -12.31 28.66
C TYR A 315 -6.52 -12.08 27.15
N ARG A 316 -6.99 -13.06 26.35
CA ARG A 316 -6.91 -13.04 24.88
C ARG A 316 -8.28 -13.11 24.19
N GLN A 317 -9.36 -13.13 24.98
CA GLN A 317 -10.72 -13.23 24.46
C GLN A 317 -11.04 -12.12 23.44
N GLY A 318 -10.62 -10.89 23.70
CA GLY A 318 -10.85 -9.78 22.75
C GLY A 318 -10.25 -10.01 21.36
N THR A 319 -9.09 -10.68 21.26
CA THR A 319 -8.48 -11.03 19.97
C THR A 319 -9.25 -12.17 19.27
N ILE A 320 -9.79 -13.12 20.05
CA ILE A 320 -10.70 -14.16 19.51
C ILE A 320 -12.01 -13.56 19.03
N ASP A 321 -12.55 -12.57 19.73
CA ASP A 321 -13.79 -11.90 19.30
C ASP A 321 -13.59 -11.18 17.94
N VAL A 322 -12.40 -10.60 17.71
CA VAL A 322 -12.01 -10.06 16.41
C VAL A 322 -11.91 -11.17 15.36
N ALA A 323 -11.30 -12.31 15.69
CA ALA A 323 -11.23 -13.46 14.78
C ALA A 323 -12.63 -14.00 14.40
N ASP A 324 -13.53 -14.11 15.39
CA ASP A 324 -14.91 -14.55 15.21
C ASP A 324 -15.70 -13.56 14.33
N ASN A 325 -15.44 -12.25 14.46
CA ASN A 325 -16.03 -11.24 13.58
C ASN A 325 -15.60 -11.44 12.12
N TYR A 326 -14.30 -11.61 11.87
CA TYR A 326 -13.78 -11.89 10.53
C TYR A 326 -14.36 -13.19 9.95
N ALA A 327 -14.45 -14.25 10.75
CA ALA A 327 -15.05 -15.51 10.31
C ALA A 327 -16.52 -15.33 9.89
N SER A 328 -17.31 -14.62 10.70
CA SER A 328 -18.70 -14.33 10.38
C SER A 328 -18.85 -13.51 9.10
N ARG A 329 -17.96 -12.54 8.86
CA ARG A 329 -17.95 -11.75 7.62
C ARG A 329 -17.56 -12.60 6.41
N ALA A 330 -16.60 -13.52 6.58
CA ALA A 330 -16.21 -14.44 5.53
C ALA A 330 -17.40 -15.30 5.05
N ASP A 331 -18.19 -15.85 5.99
CA ASP A 331 -19.40 -16.61 5.68
C ASP A 331 -20.43 -15.77 4.93
N GLN A 332 -20.65 -14.51 5.37
CA GLN A 332 -21.56 -13.58 4.71
C GLN A 332 -21.10 -13.29 3.27
N PHE A 333 -19.84 -12.90 3.08
CA PHE A 333 -19.31 -12.59 1.75
C PHE A 333 -19.32 -13.79 0.82
N LEU A 334 -19.07 -14.99 1.34
CA LEU A 334 -19.17 -16.21 0.55
C LEU A 334 -20.61 -16.46 0.08
N ALA A 335 -21.60 -16.24 0.96
CA ALA A 335 -23.02 -16.37 0.62
C ALA A 335 -23.49 -15.32 -0.42
N GLU A 336 -22.89 -14.14 -0.41
CA GLU A 336 -23.13 -13.05 -1.37
C GLU A 336 -22.35 -13.21 -2.69
N GLY A 337 -21.50 -14.23 -2.80
CA GLY A 337 -20.66 -14.49 -3.99
C GLY A 337 -19.43 -13.57 -4.09
N GLN A 338 -19.10 -12.83 -3.04
CA GLN A 338 -17.92 -11.96 -2.94
C GLN A 338 -16.69 -12.77 -2.52
N VAL A 339 -16.20 -13.62 -3.43
CA VAL A 339 -15.17 -14.63 -3.10
C VAL A 339 -13.83 -14.06 -2.66
N ALA A 340 -13.41 -12.90 -3.19
CA ALA A 340 -12.17 -12.26 -2.77
C ALA A 340 -12.25 -11.76 -1.32
N ALA A 341 -13.37 -11.11 -0.96
CA ALA A 341 -13.63 -10.64 0.39
C ALA A 341 -13.82 -11.80 1.37
N ALA A 342 -14.49 -12.87 0.96
CA ALA A 342 -14.63 -14.08 1.76
C ALA A 342 -13.28 -14.72 2.06
N TYR A 343 -12.43 -14.86 1.04
CA TYR A 343 -11.07 -15.36 1.19
C TYR A 343 -10.25 -14.51 2.17
N GLU A 344 -10.17 -13.19 1.93
CA GLU A 344 -9.43 -12.26 2.79
C GLU A 344 -9.92 -12.31 4.25
N ASN A 345 -11.23 -12.27 4.48
CA ASN A 345 -11.77 -12.32 5.84
C ASN A 345 -11.53 -13.68 6.51
N SER A 346 -11.58 -14.79 5.78
CA SER A 346 -11.25 -16.12 6.34
C SER A 346 -9.78 -16.25 6.72
N PHE A 347 -8.89 -15.65 5.91
CA PHE A 347 -7.47 -15.54 6.19
C PHE A 347 -7.24 -14.72 7.48
N GLN A 348 -7.84 -13.52 7.59
CA GLN A 348 -7.73 -12.68 8.78
C GLN A 348 -8.29 -13.34 10.04
N ALA A 349 -9.41 -14.08 9.91
CA ALA A 349 -9.98 -14.85 11.02
C ALA A 349 -9.00 -15.91 11.53
N ALA A 350 -8.42 -16.70 10.63
CA ALA A 350 -7.43 -17.72 10.98
C ALA A 350 -6.19 -17.08 11.60
N ALA A 351 -5.78 -15.93 11.07
CA ALA A 351 -4.61 -15.22 11.54
C ALA A 351 -4.77 -14.74 12.99
N MET A 352 -5.86 -14.02 13.26
CA MET A 352 -6.15 -13.48 14.60
C MET A 352 -6.40 -14.61 15.61
N ALA A 353 -7.11 -15.67 15.22
CA ALA A 353 -7.31 -16.83 16.10
C ALA A 353 -6.00 -17.50 16.48
N ARG A 354 -5.07 -17.64 15.54
CA ARG A 354 -3.75 -18.19 15.81
C ARG A 354 -2.94 -17.29 16.74
N VAL A 355 -2.89 -15.98 16.47
CA VAL A 355 -2.18 -15.02 17.34
C VAL A 355 -2.70 -15.11 18.77
N ALA A 356 -4.03 -15.14 18.95
CA ALA A 356 -4.65 -15.24 20.26
C ALA A 356 -4.31 -16.56 20.98
N ARG A 357 -4.43 -17.69 20.28
CA ARG A 357 -4.09 -19.01 20.84
C ARG A 357 -2.63 -19.09 21.24
N GLU A 358 -1.71 -18.74 20.33
CA GLU A 358 -0.28 -18.85 20.58
C GLU A 358 0.15 -17.91 21.72
N ALA A 359 -0.38 -16.69 21.80
CA ALA A 359 -0.17 -15.81 22.94
C ALA A 359 -0.72 -16.40 24.26
N ALA A 360 -1.90 -17.03 24.24
CA ALA A 360 -2.48 -17.69 25.41
C ALA A 360 -1.67 -18.91 25.87
N GLU A 361 -1.06 -19.66 24.95
CA GLU A 361 -0.14 -20.73 25.30
C GLU A 361 1.12 -20.19 25.99
N LEU A 362 1.68 -19.08 25.47
CA LEU A 362 2.81 -18.40 26.10
C LEU A 362 2.43 -17.88 27.50
N ASP A 363 1.25 -17.29 27.67
CA ASP A 363 0.71 -16.87 28.97
C ASP A 363 0.65 -18.06 29.95
N ASN A 364 0.15 -19.20 29.48
CA ASN A 364 0.03 -20.42 30.29
C ASN A 364 1.40 -20.99 30.68
N ILE A 365 2.36 -21.05 29.75
CA ILE A 365 3.73 -21.51 30.05
C ILE A 365 4.37 -20.59 31.10
N TYR A 366 4.27 -19.28 30.91
CA TYR A 366 4.84 -18.33 31.87
C TYR A 366 4.16 -18.44 33.25
N ALA A 367 2.83 -18.51 33.30
CA ALA A 367 2.08 -18.62 34.54
C ALA A 367 2.41 -19.91 35.31
N SER A 368 2.56 -21.04 34.60
CA SER A 368 2.76 -22.37 35.20
C SER A 368 4.23 -22.71 35.47
N GLN A 369 5.15 -22.34 34.57
CA GLN A 369 6.53 -22.83 34.55
C GLN A 369 7.58 -21.71 34.64
N GLY A 370 7.22 -20.46 34.35
CA GLY A 370 8.12 -19.31 34.39
C GLY A 370 8.88 -19.07 33.07
N LEU A 371 9.98 -18.33 33.15
CA LEU A 371 10.61 -17.70 31.98
C LEU A 371 11.46 -18.65 31.12
N ASP A 372 12.26 -19.54 31.71
CA ASP A 372 13.18 -20.39 30.93
C ASP A 372 12.44 -21.31 29.94
N PRO A 373 11.33 -21.97 30.31
CA PRO A 373 10.56 -22.79 29.36
C PRO A 373 9.87 -21.96 28.28
N LEU A 374 9.54 -20.70 28.57
CA LEU A 374 8.98 -19.76 27.60
C LEU A 374 10.01 -19.43 26.50
N ILE A 375 11.25 -19.15 26.90
CA ILE A 375 12.37 -18.90 25.98
C ILE A 375 12.66 -20.15 25.13
N GLN A 376 12.59 -21.35 25.72
CA GLN A 376 12.74 -22.60 24.97
C GLN A 376 11.63 -22.78 23.91
N ARG A 377 10.37 -22.50 24.26
CA ARG A 377 9.24 -22.54 23.31
C ARG A 377 9.42 -21.54 22.16
N LEU A 378 9.96 -20.36 22.45
CA LEU A 378 10.24 -19.36 21.41
C LEU A 378 11.35 -19.84 20.46
N ASN A 379 12.44 -20.40 20.99
CA ASN A 379 13.52 -20.98 20.17
C ASN A 379 13.04 -22.13 19.27
N ALA A 380 12.06 -22.93 19.73
CA ALA A 380 11.44 -23.98 18.91
C ALA A 380 10.61 -23.43 17.74
N SER A 381 10.15 -22.16 17.81
CA SER A 381 9.39 -21.51 16.73
C SER A 381 10.24 -21.20 15.50
N ALA A 382 11.57 -21.28 15.62
CA ALA A 382 12.51 -21.17 14.50
C ALA A 382 12.30 -22.27 13.43
N SER A 383 11.49 -23.31 13.69
CA SER A 383 11.07 -24.28 12.67
C SER A 383 10.33 -23.65 11.48
N ALA A 384 9.83 -22.42 11.61
CA ALA A 384 9.31 -21.63 10.49
C ALA A 384 10.33 -21.51 9.33
N LEU A 385 11.64 -21.51 9.63
CA LEU A 385 12.72 -21.51 8.62
C LEU A 385 12.67 -22.73 7.69
N THR A 386 12.33 -23.92 8.21
CA THR A 386 12.23 -25.13 7.38
C THR A 386 11.06 -25.05 6.41
N ARG A 387 9.93 -24.48 6.84
CA ARG A 387 8.78 -24.26 5.95
C ARG A 387 9.09 -23.18 4.92
N PHE A 388 9.79 -22.12 5.32
CA PHE A 388 10.24 -21.05 4.42
C PHE A 388 11.02 -21.62 3.24
N ASP A 389 12.04 -22.44 3.50
CA ASP A 389 12.84 -23.06 2.43
C ASP A 389 12.00 -23.95 1.50
N ALA A 390 11.05 -24.70 2.04
CA ALA A 390 10.17 -25.55 1.25
C ALA A 390 9.25 -24.71 0.34
N VAL A 391 8.69 -23.60 0.84
CA VAL A 391 7.87 -22.67 0.06
C VAL A 391 8.71 -22.02 -1.03
N ARG A 392 9.89 -21.51 -0.67
CA ARG A 392 10.85 -20.91 -1.60
C ARG A 392 11.18 -21.85 -2.75
N GLN A 393 11.58 -23.09 -2.46
CA GLN A 393 11.90 -24.07 -3.50
C GLN A 393 10.72 -24.38 -4.41
N ARG A 394 9.49 -24.40 -3.88
CA ARG A 394 8.27 -24.58 -4.68
C ARG A 394 8.04 -23.40 -5.61
N LEU A 395 8.10 -22.17 -5.11
CA LEU A 395 7.95 -20.95 -5.93
C LEU A 395 9.05 -20.85 -6.99
N GLU A 396 10.29 -21.19 -6.64
CA GLU A 396 11.40 -21.26 -7.61
C GLU A 396 11.18 -22.33 -8.68
N ALA A 397 10.41 -23.38 -8.41
CA ALA A 397 10.11 -24.43 -9.38
C ALA A 397 9.04 -24.00 -10.41
N GLU A 398 8.22 -23.00 -10.08
CA GLU A 398 7.22 -22.45 -10.99
C GLU A 398 7.86 -21.87 -12.26
N THR A 399 7.14 -21.99 -13.36
CA THR A 399 7.54 -21.41 -14.65
C THR A 399 6.33 -20.70 -15.23
N PRO A 400 6.30 -19.36 -15.22
CA PRO A 400 5.15 -18.63 -15.75
C PRO A 400 4.96 -18.96 -17.22
N ARG A 401 3.72 -19.18 -17.65
CA ARG A 401 3.39 -19.38 -19.07
C ARG A 401 2.91 -18.09 -19.72
N THR A 402 2.43 -17.16 -18.92
CA THR A 402 1.78 -15.92 -19.38
C THR A 402 2.22 -14.73 -18.54
N ALA A 403 1.91 -13.52 -19.04
CA ALA A 403 2.11 -12.29 -18.27
C ALA A 403 1.32 -12.29 -16.96
N SER A 404 0.07 -12.77 -16.96
CA SER A 404 -0.73 -12.93 -15.74
C SER A 404 -0.15 -13.96 -14.76
N ASP A 405 0.39 -15.09 -15.27
CA ASP A 405 1.10 -16.05 -14.41
C ASP A 405 2.32 -15.40 -13.74
N THR A 406 3.02 -14.49 -14.45
CA THR A 406 4.17 -13.77 -13.89
C THR A 406 3.75 -12.85 -12.74
N ILE A 407 2.61 -12.17 -12.86
CA ILE A 407 2.06 -11.34 -11.77
C ILE A 407 1.74 -12.20 -10.54
N ALA A 408 1.07 -13.34 -10.70
CA ALA A 408 0.74 -14.23 -9.57
C ALA A 408 1.98 -14.81 -8.88
N ILE A 409 2.99 -15.25 -9.66
CA ILE A 409 4.27 -15.76 -9.12
C ILE A 409 5.05 -14.66 -8.40
N MET A 410 5.07 -13.45 -8.96
CA MET A 410 5.68 -12.28 -8.36
C MET A 410 5.03 -11.91 -7.02
N GLU A 411 3.69 -11.89 -6.94
CA GLU A 411 2.97 -11.68 -5.67
C GLU A 411 3.31 -12.79 -4.65
N GLY A 412 3.40 -14.04 -5.11
CA GLY A 412 3.87 -15.16 -4.29
C GLY A 412 5.25 -14.91 -3.68
N PHE A 413 6.21 -14.45 -4.50
CA PHE A 413 7.53 -14.09 -4.01
C PHE A 413 7.52 -12.84 -3.11
N SER A 414 6.60 -11.89 -3.34
CA SER A 414 6.42 -10.75 -2.45
C SER A 414 6.02 -11.19 -1.04
N SER A 415 5.00 -12.06 -0.94
CA SER A 415 4.59 -12.64 0.34
C SER A 415 5.72 -13.42 1.00
N LEU A 416 6.52 -14.17 0.22
CA LEU A 416 7.69 -14.87 0.74
C LEU A 416 8.76 -13.89 1.27
N SER A 417 9.02 -12.77 0.59
CA SER A 417 9.92 -11.73 1.08
C SER A 417 9.42 -11.11 2.38
N VAL A 418 8.14 -10.77 2.48
CA VAL A 418 7.54 -10.26 3.73
C VAL A 418 7.71 -11.29 4.86
N ALA A 419 7.48 -12.58 4.59
CA ALA A 419 7.73 -13.64 5.57
C ALA A 419 9.19 -13.67 6.03
N GLN A 420 10.16 -13.56 5.12
CA GLN A 420 11.59 -13.52 5.46
C GLN A 420 11.93 -12.30 6.32
N GLY A 421 11.41 -11.12 5.96
CA GLY A 421 11.60 -9.90 6.72
C GLY A 421 11.05 -10.02 8.14
N LEU A 422 9.86 -10.59 8.30
CA LEU A 422 9.26 -10.85 9.62
C LEU A 422 10.09 -11.84 10.45
N VAL A 423 10.65 -12.89 9.84
CA VAL A 423 11.60 -13.79 10.51
C VAL A 423 12.81 -13.02 11.04
N PHE A 424 13.39 -12.11 10.24
CA PHE A 424 14.51 -11.28 10.72
C PHE A 424 14.12 -10.39 11.89
N GLN A 425 12.91 -9.82 11.88
CA GLN A 425 12.43 -9.02 13.00
C GLN A 425 12.22 -9.86 14.28
N ALA A 426 11.79 -11.11 14.12
CA ALA A 426 11.70 -12.06 15.22
C ALA A 426 13.08 -12.41 15.79
N GLU A 427 14.04 -12.74 14.92
CA GLU A 427 15.43 -13.07 15.30
C GLU A 427 16.14 -11.88 15.96
N ALA A 428 16.04 -10.68 15.37
CA ALA A 428 16.60 -9.46 15.95
C ALA A 428 16.01 -9.15 17.33
N THR A 429 14.71 -9.37 17.51
CA THR A 429 14.06 -9.23 18.83
C THR A 429 14.62 -10.25 19.81
N ILE A 430 14.75 -11.51 19.43
CA ILE A 430 15.28 -12.58 20.28
C ILE A 430 16.74 -12.30 20.67
N ASP A 431 17.57 -11.86 19.73
CA ASP A 431 18.98 -11.59 20.00
C ASP A 431 19.16 -10.34 20.86
N SER A 432 18.31 -9.33 20.69
CA SER A 432 18.24 -8.18 21.61
C SER A 432 17.92 -8.63 23.04
N LEU A 433 16.97 -9.56 23.23
CA LEU A 433 16.65 -10.11 24.55
C LEU A 433 17.81 -10.91 25.16
N LYS A 434 18.51 -11.74 24.37
CA LYS A 434 19.66 -12.54 24.85
C LYS A 434 20.82 -11.67 25.31
N ASN A 435 21.01 -10.53 24.66
CA ASN A 435 22.14 -9.62 24.89
C ASN A 435 21.82 -8.50 25.88
N ALA A 436 20.58 -8.41 26.37
CA ALA A 436 20.20 -7.39 27.34
C ALA A 436 20.91 -7.63 28.68
N THR A 437 21.51 -6.57 29.24
CA THR A 437 22.12 -6.59 30.59
C THR A 437 21.04 -6.24 31.61
N ASP A 438 20.80 -7.14 32.57
CA ASP A 438 19.77 -7.01 33.62
C ASP A 438 18.36 -6.64 33.09
N PRO A 439 17.81 -7.35 32.07
CA PRO A 439 16.51 -7.02 31.51
C PRO A 439 15.42 -7.17 32.57
N VAL A 440 14.52 -6.18 32.64
CA VAL A 440 13.34 -6.27 33.49
C VAL A 440 12.44 -7.35 32.90
N GLU A 441 11.86 -8.20 33.76
CA GLU A 441 11.00 -9.33 33.35
C GLU A 441 9.92 -8.94 32.33
N GLN A 442 9.40 -7.72 32.44
CA GLN A 442 8.41 -7.15 31.52
C GLN A 442 8.95 -6.94 30.10
N ASP A 443 10.19 -6.48 29.95
CA ASP A 443 10.82 -6.27 28.65
C ASP A 443 11.04 -7.61 27.93
N ILE A 444 11.40 -8.65 28.70
CA ILE A 444 11.57 -10.00 28.19
C ILE A 444 10.24 -10.54 27.67
N LEU A 445 9.16 -10.37 28.44
CA LEU A 445 7.84 -10.80 28.02
C LEU A 445 7.38 -10.06 26.76
N ASN A 446 7.50 -8.72 26.73
CA ASN A 446 7.15 -7.92 25.55
C ASN A 446 7.91 -8.39 24.30
N GLY A 447 9.23 -8.61 24.41
CA GLY A 447 10.03 -9.11 23.30
C GLY A 447 9.63 -10.51 22.85
N ILE A 448 9.26 -11.40 23.77
CA ILE A 448 8.78 -12.75 23.44
C ILE A 448 7.46 -12.69 22.67
N TYR A 449 6.47 -11.91 23.12
CA TYR A 449 5.20 -11.76 22.39
C TYR A 449 5.41 -11.13 21.02
N ARG A 450 6.31 -10.14 20.92
CA ARG A 450 6.66 -9.51 19.64
C ARG A 450 7.31 -10.50 18.66
N ALA A 451 8.28 -11.28 19.12
CA ALA A 451 8.92 -12.29 18.29
C ALA A 451 7.91 -13.37 17.85
N ASN A 452 7.02 -13.79 18.76
CA ASN A 452 5.93 -14.72 18.44
C ASN A 452 4.98 -14.16 17.39
N TYR A 453 4.57 -12.89 17.53
CA TYR A 453 3.73 -12.20 16.55
C TYR A 453 4.38 -12.24 15.16
N PHE A 454 5.67 -11.88 15.06
CA PHE A 454 6.38 -11.93 13.78
C PHE A 454 6.46 -13.34 13.19
N TYR A 455 6.72 -14.38 14.00
CA TYR A 455 6.72 -15.76 13.50
C TYR A 455 5.35 -16.23 13.01
N VAL A 456 4.27 -15.89 13.73
CA VAL A 456 2.90 -16.25 13.34
C VAL A 456 2.55 -15.62 11.99
N TYR A 457 2.85 -14.33 11.82
CA TYR A 457 2.62 -13.64 10.54
C TYR A 457 3.55 -14.15 9.43
N ALA A 458 4.81 -14.45 9.73
CA ALA A 458 5.71 -15.04 8.74
C ALA A 458 5.14 -16.35 8.18
N ASP A 459 4.67 -17.26 9.05
CA ASP A 459 4.07 -18.52 8.61
C ASP A 459 2.76 -18.34 7.82
N GLN A 460 1.99 -17.31 8.12
CA GLN A 460 0.80 -16.93 7.35
C GLN A 460 1.17 -16.44 5.94
N TYR A 461 2.16 -15.55 5.83
CA TYR A 461 2.67 -15.09 4.54
C TYR A 461 3.28 -16.23 3.72
N LEU A 462 3.86 -17.26 4.34
CA LEU A 462 4.29 -18.48 3.64
C LEU A 462 3.12 -19.23 3.00
N GLN A 463 1.95 -19.25 3.64
CA GLN A 463 0.76 -19.85 3.06
C GLN A 463 0.17 -18.96 1.96
N LEU A 464 0.08 -17.65 2.18
CA LEU A 464 -0.36 -16.68 1.17
C LEU A 464 0.49 -16.76 -0.11
N ALA A 465 1.81 -16.91 0.03
CA ALA A 465 2.72 -17.07 -1.10
C ALA A 465 2.34 -18.27 -2.00
N GLN A 466 1.85 -19.37 -1.41
CA GLN A 466 1.38 -20.53 -2.16
C GLN A 466 0.00 -20.31 -2.75
N ASP A 467 -0.89 -19.68 -1.98
CA ASP A 467 -2.26 -19.41 -2.40
C ASP A 467 -2.30 -18.44 -3.58
N GLN A 468 -1.47 -17.39 -3.60
CA GLN A 468 -1.35 -16.44 -4.72
C GLN A 468 -0.97 -17.15 -6.03
N VAL A 469 0.05 -18.01 -6.00
CA VAL A 469 0.42 -18.81 -7.19
C VAL A 469 -0.71 -19.74 -7.59
N SER A 470 -1.32 -20.44 -6.62
CA SER A 470 -2.39 -21.38 -6.87
C SER A 470 -3.61 -20.71 -7.49
N ILE A 471 -4.04 -19.57 -6.94
CA ILE A 471 -5.25 -18.82 -7.31
C ILE A 471 -5.03 -18.00 -8.59
N GLY A 472 -3.90 -17.32 -8.73
CA GLY A 472 -3.66 -16.34 -9.79
C GLY A 472 -3.15 -16.91 -11.12
N THR A 473 -2.65 -18.15 -11.15
CA THR A 473 -2.08 -18.73 -12.38
C THR A 473 -3.09 -19.51 -13.23
N GLY A 474 -2.87 -19.48 -14.55
CA GLY A 474 -3.61 -20.25 -15.55
C GLY A 474 -4.71 -19.50 -16.29
N PHE A 475 -4.74 -18.16 -16.21
CA PHE A 475 -5.82 -17.33 -16.75
C PHE A 475 -5.38 -16.32 -17.83
N GLY A 476 -4.07 -16.13 -18.03
CA GLY A 476 -3.56 -15.19 -19.04
C GLY A 476 -3.51 -15.76 -20.47
N SER A 477 -3.21 -14.90 -21.44
CA SER A 477 -3.00 -15.31 -22.84
C SER A 477 -1.72 -14.75 -23.48
N SER A 478 -1.24 -13.62 -22.99
CA SER A 478 -0.02 -12.97 -23.45
C SER A 478 1.23 -13.71 -22.98
N PRO A 479 2.33 -13.70 -23.78
CA PRO A 479 3.58 -14.33 -23.38
C PRO A 479 4.17 -13.70 -22.11
N THR A 480 5.06 -14.42 -21.46
CA THR A 480 5.83 -13.89 -20.33
C THR A 480 6.61 -12.64 -20.73
N PRO A 481 6.72 -11.64 -19.83
CA PRO A 481 7.44 -10.40 -20.12
C PRO A 481 8.95 -10.63 -20.28
N ASP A 482 9.60 -9.70 -20.98
CA ASP A 482 11.06 -9.66 -21.08
C ASP A 482 11.70 -9.46 -19.67
N PRO A 483 12.64 -10.32 -19.25
CA PRO A 483 13.37 -10.15 -18.00
C PRO A 483 14.01 -8.76 -17.79
N ALA A 484 14.43 -8.10 -18.86
CA ALA A 484 14.97 -6.74 -18.78
C ALA A 484 13.91 -5.71 -18.37
N VAL A 485 12.67 -5.86 -18.84
CA VAL A 485 11.53 -5.01 -18.45
C VAL A 485 11.22 -5.24 -16.97
N LEU A 486 11.18 -6.49 -16.52
CA LEU A 486 10.99 -6.84 -15.11
C LEU A 486 12.03 -6.19 -14.21
N LYS A 487 13.32 -6.33 -14.57
CA LYS A 487 14.42 -5.74 -13.80
C LYS A 487 14.31 -4.23 -13.70
N THR A 488 14.01 -3.55 -14.81
CA THR A 488 13.85 -2.09 -14.82
C THR A 488 12.72 -1.64 -13.90
N ILE A 489 11.52 -2.20 -14.03
CA ILE A 489 10.36 -1.79 -13.21
C ILE A 489 10.68 -2.04 -11.73
N SER A 490 11.27 -3.20 -11.44
CA SER A 490 11.68 -3.60 -10.10
C SER A 490 12.67 -2.64 -9.46
N ASP A 491 13.78 -2.34 -10.14
CA ASP A 491 14.81 -1.44 -9.62
C ASP A 491 14.25 -0.03 -9.37
N THR A 492 13.31 0.41 -10.20
CA THR A 492 12.68 1.72 -10.09
C THR A 492 11.76 1.80 -8.88
N LEU A 493 10.85 0.83 -8.73
CA LEU A 493 9.92 0.76 -7.62
C LEU A 493 10.63 0.58 -6.27
N ARG A 494 11.68 -0.26 -6.22
CA ARG A 494 12.43 -0.52 -4.97
C ARG A 494 13.04 0.78 -4.43
N ARG A 495 13.69 1.56 -5.28
CA ARG A 495 14.31 2.84 -4.89
C ARG A 495 13.28 3.88 -4.47
N GLY A 496 12.10 3.88 -5.10
CA GLY A 496 10.98 4.70 -4.66
C GLY A 496 10.44 4.33 -3.28
N ALA A 497 10.30 3.03 -3.02
CA ALA A 497 9.89 2.53 -1.72
C ALA A 497 10.90 2.92 -0.63
N GLU A 498 12.20 2.75 -0.88
CA GLU A 498 13.27 3.19 0.03
C GLU A 498 13.20 4.70 0.30
N ALA A 499 12.99 5.52 -0.74
CA ALA A 499 12.85 6.95 -0.59
C ALA A 499 11.61 7.34 0.24
N ASN A 500 10.47 6.68 0.01
CA ASN A 500 9.24 6.89 0.80
C ASN A 500 9.40 6.45 2.27
N ILE A 501 10.09 5.33 2.52
CA ILE A 501 10.40 4.84 3.86
C ILE A 501 11.28 5.85 4.60
N ASN A 502 12.38 6.31 3.99
CA ASN A 502 13.25 7.33 4.58
C ASN A 502 12.48 8.63 4.85
N TYR A 503 11.60 9.03 3.93
CA TYR A 503 10.72 10.17 4.13
C TYR A 503 9.81 10.02 5.36
N PHE A 504 9.15 8.87 5.52
CA PHE A 504 8.32 8.59 6.69
C PHE A 504 9.15 8.58 7.98
N GLU A 505 10.35 7.98 7.95
CA GLU A 505 11.25 7.95 9.09
C GLU A 505 11.65 9.37 9.54
N GLU A 506 11.97 10.27 8.61
CA GLU A 506 12.32 11.66 8.92
C GLU A 506 11.12 12.50 9.36
N LEU A 507 9.94 12.30 8.76
CA LEU A 507 8.75 13.09 9.09
C LEU A 507 8.12 12.68 10.43
N VAL A 508 8.13 11.38 10.74
CA VAL A 508 7.34 10.82 11.84
C VAL A 508 8.22 10.22 12.93
N ILE A 509 9.17 9.35 12.55
CA ILE A 509 9.95 8.58 13.52
C ILE A 509 11.01 9.45 14.19
N ALA A 510 11.73 10.30 13.45
CA ALA A 510 12.77 11.14 14.01
C ALA A 510 12.23 12.18 15.02
N PRO A 511 11.13 12.92 14.73
CA PRO A 511 10.50 13.79 15.72
C PRO A 511 9.99 13.04 16.95
N PHE A 512 9.42 11.84 16.76
CA PHE A 512 9.01 10.98 17.87
C PHE A 512 10.21 10.58 18.75
N ALA A 513 11.31 10.13 18.13
CA ALA A 513 12.54 9.77 18.84
C ALA A 513 13.08 10.94 19.68
N GLN A 514 13.08 12.14 19.10
CA GLN A 514 13.47 13.37 19.79
C GLN A 514 12.53 13.72 20.94
N GLN A 515 11.22 13.68 20.72
CA GLN A 515 10.20 14.02 21.72
C GLN A 515 10.29 13.11 22.96
N TYR A 516 10.52 11.82 22.76
CA TYR A 516 10.57 10.82 23.84
C TYR A 516 11.99 10.51 24.34
N GLY A 517 13.02 11.15 23.77
CA GLY A 517 14.41 10.96 24.18
C GLY A 517 14.95 9.54 23.96
N VAL A 518 14.45 8.84 22.95
CA VAL A 518 14.88 7.48 22.58
C VAL A 518 15.76 7.50 21.33
N SER A 519 16.51 6.43 21.08
CA SER A 519 17.25 6.30 19.82
C SER A 519 16.30 6.11 18.63
N ALA A 520 16.78 6.45 17.43
CA ALA A 520 16.02 6.20 16.20
C ALA A 520 15.65 4.71 16.05
N ASP A 521 16.54 3.78 16.37
CA ASP A 521 16.28 2.35 16.28
C ASP A 521 15.16 1.88 17.22
N VAL A 522 15.09 2.44 18.44
CA VAL A 522 14.00 2.16 19.38
C VAL A 522 12.68 2.69 18.84
N ALA A 523 12.67 3.90 18.27
CA ALA A 523 11.48 4.47 17.66
C ALA A 523 11.01 3.67 16.43
N LYS A 524 11.93 3.22 15.57
CA LYS A 524 11.61 2.33 14.44
C LYS A 524 10.96 1.04 14.94
N GLY A 525 11.53 0.40 15.96
CA GLY A 525 10.97 -0.82 16.56
C GLY A 525 9.57 -0.62 17.17
N TYR A 526 9.25 0.58 17.66
CA TYR A 526 7.89 0.95 18.08
C TYR A 526 6.94 1.02 16.88
N PHE A 527 7.27 1.79 15.85
CA PHE A 527 6.41 1.95 14.67
C PHE A 527 6.24 0.66 13.86
N MET A 528 7.23 -0.23 13.86
CA MET A 528 7.08 -1.57 13.26
C MET A 528 6.07 -2.46 14.00
N GLN A 529 5.66 -2.12 15.22
CA GLN A 529 4.61 -2.83 15.95
C GLN A 529 3.26 -2.12 15.85
N SER A 530 3.25 -0.79 15.88
CA SER A 530 2.02 0.01 15.89
C SER A 530 1.51 0.38 14.49
N ASP A 531 2.34 0.25 13.45
CA ASP A 531 1.96 0.59 12.08
C ASP A 531 2.29 -0.58 11.11
N SER A 532 1.25 -1.32 10.71
CA SER A 532 1.38 -2.48 9.84
C SER A 532 1.89 -2.12 8.43
N GLY A 533 1.63 -0.90 7.95
CA GLY A 533 2.12 -0.43 6.67
C GLY A 533 3.63 -0.24 6.70
N TYR A 534 4.16 0.37 7.77
CA TYR A 534 5.59 0.52 7.96
C TYR A 534 6.29 -0.84 8.15
N LEU A 535 5.73 -1.72 8.99
CA LEU A 535 6.25 -3.08 9.17
C LEU A 535 6.36 -3.81 7.83
N THR A 536 5.28 -3.81 7.04
CA THR A 536 5.21 -4.55 5.77
C THR A 536 6.17 -3.96 4.74
N ALA A 537 6.26 -2.63 4.65
CA ALA A 537 7.19 -1.97 3.73
C ALA A 537 8.66 -2.30 4.04
N VAL A 538 9.05 -2.21 5.32
CA VAL A 538 10.41 -2.54 5.77
C VAL A 538 10.70 -4.03 5.59
N ALA A 539 9.77 -4.91 5.98
CA ALA A 539 9.92 -6.35 5.84
C ALA A 539 10.03 -6.79 4.37
N ALA A 540 9.25 -6.19 3.47
CA ALA A 540 9.32 -6.47 2.04
C ALA A 540 10.69 -6.10 1.45
N VAL A 541 11.24 -4.92 1.77
CA VAL A 541 12.56 -4.48 1.28
C VAL A 541 13.67 -5.38 1.85
N GLN A 542 13.73 -5.54 3.17
CA GLN A 542 14.78 -6.32 3.83
C GLN A 542 14.74 -7.82 3.46
N GLY A 543 13.53 -8.37 3.36
CA GLY A 543 13.32 -9.76 2.99
C GLY A 543 13.73 -10.06 1.56
N ALA A 544 13.46 -9.15 0.62
CA ALA A 544 13.79 -9.32 -0.79
C ALA A 544 15.31 -9.45 -1.03
N ASP A 545 16.12 -8.60 -0.39
CA ASP A 545 17.58 -8.62 -0.54
C ASP A 545 18.18 -9.96 -0.08
N SER A 546 17.69 -10.49 1.03
CA SER A 546 18.14 -11.80 1.51
C SER A 546 17.64 -12.93 0.61
N LEU A 547 16.35 -12.93 0.28
CA LEU A 547 15.73 -13.98 -0.53
C LEU A 547 16.40 -14.07 -1.92
N ALA A 548 16.66 -12.94 -2.57
CA ALA A 548 17.33 -12.91 -3.87
C ALA A 548 18.78 -13.43 -3.81
N GLY A 549 19.44 -13.36 -2.65
CA GLY A 549 20.73 -13.99 -2.38
C GLY A 549 20.66 -15.53 -2.31
N GLN A 550 19.51 -16.07 -1.88
CA GLN A 550 19.28 -17.51 -1.73
C GLN A 550 18.73 -18.19 -3.00
N VAL A 551 18.08 -17.41 -3.88
CA VAL A 551 17.48 -17.90 -5.13
C VAL A 551 18.56 -18.27 -6.17
N ILE A 552 18.42 -19.45 -6.78
CA ILE A 552 19.38 -19.96 -7.77
C ILE A 552 19.04 -19.51 -9.19
N LYS A 553 17.75 -19.47 -9.57
CA LYS A 553 17.31 -19.10 -10.92
C LYS A 553 17.36 -17.57 -11.13
N PRO A 554 18.09 -17.06 -12.14
CA PRO A 554 18.19 -15.62 -12.40
C PRO A 554 16.83 -14.93 -12.57
N ASP A 555 15.90 -15.55 -13.30
CA ASP A 555 14.59 -14.97 -13.58
C ASP A 555 13.74 -14.83 -12.30
N ALA A 556 13.86 -15.78 -11.37
CA ALA A 556 13.18 -15.71 -10.08
C ALA A 556 13.67 -14.56 -9.20
N LYS A 557 14.93 -14.11 -9.35
CA LYS A 557 15.41 -12.91 -8.65
C LYS A 557 14.66 -11.66 -9.10
N SER A 558 14.39 -11.53 -10.40
CA SER A 558 13.63 -10.41 -10.94
C SER A 558 12.18 -10.41 -10.41
N TRP A 559 11.57 -11.58 -10.24
CA TRP A 559 10.23 -11.71 -9.66
C TRP A 559 10.21 -11.36 -8.16
N VAL A 560 11.23 -11.79 -7.40
CA VAL A 560 11.42 -11.43 -5.98
C VAL A 560 11.48 -9.92 -5.81
N TYR A 561 12.40 -9.26 -6.52
CA TYR A 561 12.57 -7.83 -6.35
C TYR A 561 11.33 -7.06 -6.82
N LEU A 562 10.69 -7.47 -7.93
CA LEU A 562 9.55 -6.73 -8.47
C LEU A 562 8.34 -6.77 -7.53
N GLY A 563 7.95 -7.96 -7.06
CA GLY A 563 6.79 -8.11 -6.18
C GLY A 563 7.00 -7.39 -4.85
N SER A 564 8.18 -7.58 -4.26
CA SER A 564 8.54 -6.93 -2.99
C SER A 564 8.59 -5.41 -3.15
N ALA A 565 9.11 -4.91 -4.27
CA ALA A 565 9.14 -3.48 -4.56
C ALA A 565 7.75 -2.89 -4.75
N LEU A 566 6.82 -3.59 -5.41
CA LEU A 566 5.43 -3.16 -5.55
C LEU A 566 4.71 -3.07 -4.20
N THR A 567 4.89 -4.09 -3.36
CA THR A 567 4.34 -4.12 -2.01
C THR A 567 4.94 -3.00 -1.17
N ALA A 568 6.26 -2.86 -1.14
CA ALA A 568 6.92 -1.80 -0.38
C ALA A 568 6.54 -0.40 -0.87
N TYR A 569 6.42 -0.19 -2.19
CA TYR A 569 6.06 1.10 -2.77
C TYR A 569 4.63 1.51 -2.42
N SER A 570 3.66 0.60 -2.57
CA SER A 570 2.26 0.88 -2.21
C SER A 570 2.08 1.13 -0.71
N GLN A 571 2.71 0.32 0.14
CA GLN A 571 2.64 0.48 1.60
C GLN A 571 3.32 1.77 2.07
N SER A 572 4.51 2.06 1.56
CA SER A 572 5.23 3.29 1.91
C SER A 572 4.51 4.55 1.42
N ALA A 573 3.87 4.53 0.24
CA ALA A 573 3.02 5.62 -0.23
C ALA A 573 1.78 5.82 0.68
N SER A 574 1.21 4.74 1.22
CA SER A 574 0.12 4.82 2.21
C SER A 574 0.54 5.53 3.49
N LEU A 575 1.79 5.39 3.94
CA LEU A 575 2.34 6.14 5.08
C LEU A 575 2.37 7.65 4.80
N ILE A 576 2.77 8.06 3.59
CA ILE A 576 2.73 9.46 3.16
C ILE A 576 1.31 10.00 3.18
N ALA A 577 0.36 9.23 2.64
CA ALA A 577 -1.04 9.62 2.66
C ALA A 577 -1.59 9.75 4.08
N LYS A 578 -1.32 8.75 4.94
CA LYS A 578 -1.73 8.71 6.35
C LYS A 578 -1.22 9.93 7.12
N TYR A 579 0.09 10.10 7.21
CA TYR A 579 0.68 11.06 8.15
C TYR A 579 0.81 12.48 7.59
N TYR A 580 1.07 12.63 6.30
CA TYR A 580 1.25 13.96 5.69
C TYR A 580 -0.02 14.48 5.02
N SER A 581 -0.54 13.72 4.04
CA SER A 581 -1.59 14.23 3.16
C SER A 581 -2.91 14.38 3.93
N LEU A 582 -3.28 13.37 4.73
CA LEU A 582 -4.52 13.35 5.50
C LEU A 582 -4.38 13.88 6.92
N GLY A 583 -3.15 13.87 7.47
CA GLY A 583 -2.89 14.29 8.86
C GLY A 583 -3.59 13.37 9.86
N ALA A 584 -3.34 12.07 9.78
CA ALA A 584 -3.93 11.09 10.68
C ALA A 584 -3.50 11.33 12.12
N ARG A 585 -4.48 11.35 13.03
CA ARG A 585 -4.25 11.26 14.46
C ARG A 585 -4.44 9.81 14.89
N VAL A 586 -3.46 9.30 15.60
CA VAL A 586 -3.46 7.92 16.09
C VAL A 586 -3.49 7.90 17.61
N ASP A 587 -4.11 6.86 18.18
CA ASP A 587 -3.95 6.56 19.60
C ASP A 587 -2.60 5.87 19.88
N ASP A 588 -2.37 5.51 21.15
CA ASP A 588 -1.13 4.85 21.58
C ASP A 588 -0.91 3.48 20.90
N SER A 589 -1.95 2.89 20.30
CA SER A 589 -1.88 1.65 19.51
C SER A 589 -1.64 1.85 18.02
N GLY A 590 -1.47 3.10 17.58
CA GLY A 590 -1.30 3.43 16.17
C GLY A 590 -2.62 3.39 15.38
N TYR A 591 -3.75 3.17 16.06
CA TYR A 591 -5.07 3.10 15.45
C TYR A 591 -5.56 4.51 15.14
N ILE A 592 -6.05 4.72 13.92
CA ILE A 592 -6.51 6.04 13.48
C ILE A 592 -7.80 6.43 14.21
N THR A 593 -7.75 7.56 14.91
CA THR A 593 -8.89 8.14 15.63
C THR A 593 -9.59 9.23 14.82
N SER A 594 -8.85 9.96 13.98
CA SER A 594 -9.37 11.01 13.10
C SER A 594 -8.34 11.41 12.04
N PHE A 595 -8.78 12.13 11.02
CA PHE A 595 -7.91 12.80 10.06
C PHE A 595 -8.14 14.31 10.10
N ASP A 596 -7.07 15.10 10.05
CA ASP A 596 -7.17 16.56 9.93
C ASP A 596 -7.88 16.95 8.61
N ARG A 597 -7.76 16.14 7.55
CA ARG A 597 -8.43 16.34 6.24
C ARG A 597 -9.43 15.22 5.91
N GLN A 598 -10.41 14.99 6.78
CA GLN A 598 -11.42 13.93 6.61
C GLN A 598 -12.18 13.99 5.26
N SER A 599 -12.54 15.18 4.77
CA SER A 599 -13.25 15.31 3.48
C SER A 599 -12.36 14.85 2.32
N SER A 600 -11.06 15.18 2.36
CA SER A 600 -10.12 14.78 1.31
C SER A 600 -9.90 13.26 1.27
N LEU A 601 -10.07 12.52 2.38
CA LEU A 601 -10.05 11.06 2.34
C LEU A 601 -11.16 10.49 1.46
N ALA A 602 -12.38 11.01 1.58
CA ALA A 602 -13.51 10.56 0.76
C ALA A 602 -13.24 10.78 -0.73
N ASP A 603 -12.73 11.96 -1.08
CA ASP A 603 -12.35 12.29 -2.47
C ASP A 603 -11.20 11.41 -2.96
N MET A 604 -10.18 11.16 -2.14
CA MET A 604 -9.08 10.25 -2.49
C MET A 604 -9.59 8.83 -2.77
N LEU A 605 -10.54 8.34 -1.98
CA LEU A 605 -11.17 7.03 -2.21
C LEU A 605 -11.97 7.01 -3.52
N ASP A 606 -12.75 8.05 -3.82
CA ASP A 606 -13.49 8.17 -5.09
C ASP A 606 -12.58 8.15 -6.30
N LEU A 607 -11.49 8.92 -6.24
CA LEU A 607 -10.52 8.98 -7.33
C LEU A 607 -9.77 7.66 -7.51
N ALA A 608 -9.35 7.03 -6.41
CA ALA A 608 -8.67 5.73 -6.45
C ALA A 608 -9.57 4.60 -6.95
N ASP A 609 -10.86 4.58 -6.57
CA ASP A 609 -11.85 3.63 -7.08
C ASP A 609 -12.02 3.75 -8.60
N GLN A 610 -12.23 4.97 -9.09
CA GLN A 610 -12.37 5.24 -10.53
C GLN A 610 -11.11 4.84 -11.30
N ARG A 611 -9.93 5.13 -10.76
CA ARG A 611 -8.65 4.83 -11.38
C ARG A 611 -8.37 3.33 -11.43
N ALA A 612 -8.54 2.62 -10.31
CA ALA A 612 -8.40 1.17 -10.24
C ALA A 612 -9.39 0.47 -11.18
N LYS A 613 -10.66 0.90 -11.18
CA LYS A 613 -11.68 0.37 -12.09
C LYS A 613 -11.30 0.57 -13.56
N THR A 614 -10.80 1.74 -13.92
CA THR A 614 -10.41 2.03 -15.31
C THR A 614 -9.28 1.11 -15.76
N TRP A 615 -8.25 0.98 -14.92
CA TRP A 615 -7.07 0.15 -15.20
C TRP A 615 -7.40 -1.34 -15.26
N VAL A 616 -8.14 -1.88 -14.29
CA VAL A 616 -8.55 -3.29 -14.30
C VAL A 616 -9.35 -3.63 -15.55
N ASN A 617 -10.16 -2.68 -16.04
CA ASN A 617 -10.98 -2.85 -17.23
C ASN A 617 -10.30 -2.48 -18.55
N SER A 618 -9.05 -1.99 -18.54
CA SER A 618 -8.33 -1.62 -19.77
C SER A 618 -7.54 -2.79 -20.39
N ILE A 619 -7.43 -3.93 -19.69
CA ILE A 619 -6.60 -5.07 -20.10
C ILE A 619 -7.47 -6.15 -20.78
N ALA A 620 -7.98 -5.87 -21.99
CA ALA A 620 -8.98 -6.73 -22.69
C ALA A 620 -8.57 -8.19 -22.93
N ASP A 621 -7.26 -8.47 -23.04
CA ASP A 621 -6.73 -9.76 -23.48
C ASP A 621 -6.25 -10.65 -22.32
N GLU A 622 -6.35 -10.16 -21.08
CA GLU A 622 -5.93 -10.87 -19.87
C GLU A 622 -7.06 -10.96 -18.84
N ASP A 623 -6.99 -11.98 -17.98
CA ASP A 623 -7.79 -12.07 -16.77
C ASP A 623 -6.93 -11.59 -15.57
N PRO A 624 -7.07 -10.33 -15.11
CA PRO A 624 -6.17 -9.74 -14.12
C PRO A 624 -6.58 -10.16 -12.69
N ILE A 625 -6.41 -11.43 -12.35
CA ILE A 625 -6.90 -12.05 -11.09
C ILE A 625 -6.44 -11.28 -9.84
N GLU A 626 -5.15 -10.97 -9.75
CA GLU A 626 -4.59 -10.23 -8.60
C GLU A 626 -5.10 -8.78 -8.55
N SER A 627 -5.24 -8.11 -9.70
CA SER A 627 -5.77 -6.74 -9.72
C SER A 627 -7.25 -6.70 -9.32
N LEU A 628 -8.04 -7.69 -9.73
CA LEU A 628 -9.43 -7.88 -9.28
C LEU A 628 -9.49 -8.16 -7.78
N TYR A 629 -8.59 -8.99 -7.25
CA TYR A 629 -8.50 -9.30 -5.82
C TYR A 629 -8.40 -8.05 -4.97
N TYR A 630 -7.45 -7.18 -5.29
CA TYR A 630 -7.26 -5.94 -4.55
C TYR A 630 -8.41 -4.95 -4.77
N TYR A 631 -8.94 -4.84 -6.00
CA TYR A 631 -10.07 -3.94 -6.30
C TYR A 631 -11.35 -4.31 -5.54
N ASP A 632 -11.70 -5.59 -5.51
CA ASP A 632 -12.92 -6.04 -4.83
C ASP A 632 -12.80 -5.90 -3.31
N ASN A 633 -11.63 -6.23 -2.74
CA ASN A 633 -11.37 -6.00 -1.31
C ASN A 633 -11.39 -4.51 -0.94
N ALA A 634 -10.81 -3.64 -1.77
CA ALA A 634 -10.83 -2.19 -1.55
C ALA A 634 -12.25 -1.64 -1.40
N ARG A 635 -13.19 -2.10 -2.23
CA ARG A 635 -14.59 -1.68 -2.18
C ARG A 635 -15.30 -2.07 -0.89
N ILE A 636 -14.91 -3.19 -0.28
CA ILE A 636 -15.41 -3.61 1.04
C ILE A 636 -14.80 -2.75 2.14
N PHE A 637 -13.47 -2.63 2.16
CA PHE A 637 -12.75 -1.85 3.16
C PHE A 637 -13.18 -0.38 3.19
N ARG A 638 -13.50 0.20 2.04
CA ARG A 638 -13.97 1.58 1.90
C ARG A 638 -15.17 1.92 2.81
N THR A 639 -16.01 0.93 3.10
CA THR A 639 -17.22 1.12 3.92
C THR A 639 -16.98 0.98 5.43
N GLY A 640 -15.75 0.61 5.82
CA GLY A 640 -15.35 0.40 7.20
C GLY A 640 -14.93 1.67 7.93
N ASN A 641 -14.18 1.47 9.01
CA ASN A 641 -13.63 2.56 9.84
C ASN A 641 -12.46 3.28 9.13
N ALA A 642 -11.87 4.28 9.80
CA ALA A 642 -10.76 5.08 9.25
C ALA A 642 -9.53 4.24 8.82
N ASN A 643 -9.22 3.15 9.53
CA ASN A 643 -8.12 2.25 9.16
C ASN A 643 -8.51 1.39 7.96
N ASP A 644 -9.75 0.88 7.93
CA ASP A 644 -10.25 0.15 6.76
C ASP A 644 -10.25 1.04 5.51
N GLN A 645 -10.65 2.31 5.66
CA GLN A 645 -10.62 3.28 4.57
C GLN A 645 -9.18 3.56 4.07
N LEU A 646 -8.20 3.63 4.96
CA LEU A 646 -6.80 3.74 4.53
C LEU A 646 -6.32 2.46 3.82
N SER A 647 -6.69 1.28 4.32
CA SER A 647 -6.44 0.00 3.66
C SER A 647 -7.10 -0.09 2.29
N ALA A 648 -8.31 0.46 2.14
CA ALA A 648 -9.01 0.55 0.87
C ALA A 648 -8.21 1.37 -0.15
N LEU A 649 -7.70 2.54 0.27
CA LEU A 649 -6.88 3.40 -0.57
C LEU A 649 -5.61 2.67 -1.05
N ASN A 650 -4.92 1.97 -0.15
CA ASN A 650 -3.76 1.16 -0.50
C ASN A 650 -4.12 0.02 -1.49
N ALA A 651 -5.21 -0.70 -1.24
CA ALA A 651 -5.66 -1.79 -2.11
C ALA A 651 -6.09 -1.28 -3.51
N TYR A 652 -6.74 -0.13 -3.60
CA TYR A 652 -7.02 0.51 -4.91
C TYR A 652 -5.73 0.81 -5.68
N TRP A 653 -4.71 1.35 -5.00
CA TRP A 653 -3.41 1.60 -5.64
C TRP A 653 -2.72 0.31 -6.05
N GLN A 654 -2.70 -0.72 -5.22
CA GLN A 654 -2.14 -2.03 -5.61
C GLN A 654 -2.83 -2.59 -6.85
N SER A 655 -4.17 -2.53 -6.90
CA SER A 655 -4.93 -2.93 -8.09
C SER A 655 -4.53 -2.15 -9.34
N ALA A 656 -4.44 -0.82 -9.25
CA ALA A 656 -4.05 0.05 -10.36
C ALA A 656 -2.60 -0.21 -10.83
N ILE A 657 -1.65 -0.34 -9.90
CA ILE A 657 -0.23 -0.56 -10.24
C ILE A 657 -0.04 -1.96 -10.85
N LEU A 658 -0.69 -2.99 -10.33
CA LEU A 658 -0.62 -4.34 -10.91
C LEU A 658 -1.21 -4.36 -12.32
N SER A 659 -2.33 -3.65 -12.52
CA SER A 659 -2.94 -3.50 -13.84
C SER A 659 -2.04 -2.75 -14.81
N ALA A 660 -1.42 -1.65 -14.39
CA ALA A 660 -0.46 -0.90 -15.19
C ALA A 660 0.79 -1.74 -15.51
N THR A 661 1.26 -2.54 -14.55
CA THR A 661 2.40 -3.46 -14.74
C THR A 661 2.06 -4.54 -15.76
N LEU A 662 0.87 -5.14 -15.67
CA LEU A 662 0.38 -6.12 -16.63
C LEU A 662 0.18 -5.50 -18.03
N SER A 663 -0.30 -4.26 -18.10
CA SER A 663 -0.36 -3.49 -19.35
C SER A 663 1.05 -3.30 -19.94
N ALA A 664 2.04 -2.91 -19.13
CA ALA A 664 3.43 -2.77 -19.58
C ALA A 664 4.01 -4.09 -20.10
N PHE A 665 3.66 -5.23 -19.50
CA PHE A 665 4.07 -6.56 -19.99
C PHE A 665 3.47 -6.93 -21.34
N THR A 666 2.31 -6.36 -21.69
CA THR A 666 1.52 -6.72 -22.87
C THR A 666 1.56 -5.68 -23.99
N GLY A 667 2.48 -4.70 -23.89
CA GLY A 667 2.74 -3.70 -24.93
C GLY A 667 2.32 -2.26 -24.59
N GLY A 668 1.91 -1.99 -23.34
CA GLY A 668 1.53 -0.66 -22.84
C GLY A 668 0.06 -0.30 -23.08
N ILE A 669 -0.27 0.96 -22.85
CA ILE A 669 -1.59 1.53 -23.15
C ILE A 669 -1.77 1.50 -24.68
N LYS A 670 -2.79 0.77 -25.16
CA LYS A 670 -3.10 0.60 -26.59
C LYS A 670 -3.89 1.76 -27.18
#